data_AF-A0A3M1CB02-F1
#
_entry.id   AF-A0A3M1CB02-F1
#
_cell.length_a   1.000
_cell.length_b   1.000
_cell.length_c   1.000
_cell.angle_alpha   90.00
_cell.angle_beta   90.00
_cell.angle_gamma   90.00
#
_symmetry.space_group_name_H-M   'P 1'
#
loop_
_entity.id
_entity.type
_entity.pdbx_description
1 polymer ?
#
loop_
_entity_poly.entity_id
_entity_poly.type
_entity_poly.pdbx_seq_one_letter_code
_entity_poly.pdbx_strand_id
1 'polypeptide(L)'
;MRRYINELGKDHYVRDFENLKQFEHRYFFEQTNEENDDDEEDEALKKLSSIDLIIIKYSLIKENFQKWISEAQLKLKGFNLWRDEGTPTQFIITKYENDGVKKGALIHPYVADLILLPLDRLIFLQKLEIILELPKMISPSFLYVQDINDEWVEISRKSKIIFLTDLGLAISSPVPLKEGIIGHFYFKLPGRDETLDLYARSLVSKEDPENPKSFTTYFSFFGAHKHPLSEVRKYITGDRFYKPLINQNAEDFTFNPDSIFLSEEEKRPRTIVIIDTTLEEANNLSEEVLKEVGPVNVIAEDSLYLFKQKYLSPEYKEKLEKGPPPPVTKEDLFGDVISWSIDAKSFFFHKLLTVPESAEEMEKAHVLGHPAEAFFAEPESWKKIFSEKGANEMLHETLHNILAVPRLTKCFELKDAEGNLKITLVEFQLLEDKQHIQITLREPTEEDIREAYEQIEVKTIDLLIIDYSFLPEDPAVLDKWYDNLCEEIINQGLSSAPMPLIVIAQETQDFDILSLSKNYIFSFIFKPVYTRRLLFDISTALNLQYTLYNFDNIGWKETSLETYIAKKAKLEKISEFGAQIFTDKPIKIGSPIYIHGSIFENAPGQNLCARPINNREAEGDQKGYHCFLLYFGIDEMFLKFTRNWIRERYAASKDI
;
A
#
# COMPACT_ATOMS: atom_id res chain seq x y z
N MET A 1 35.23 29.51 0.54
CA MET A 1 33.86 29.93 0.91
C MET A 1 33.69 31.44 0.84
N ARG A 2 34.45 32.26 1.59
CA ARG A 2 34.38 33.74 1.51
C ARG A 2 34.39 34.28 0.08
N ARG A 3 35.33 33.82 -0.76
CA ARG A 3 35.38 34.16 -2.18
C ARG A 3 34.05 33.93 -2.91
N TYR A 4 33.37 32.81 -2.66
CA TYR A 4 32.09 32.48 -3.30
C TYR A 4 30.96 33.35 -2.75
N ILE A 5 30.88 33.56 -1.43
CA ILE A 5 29.82 34.39 -0.84
C ILE A 5 29.86 35.82 -1.40
N ASN A 6 31.05 36.38 -1.61
CA ASN A 6 31.22 37.70 -2.22
C ASN A 6 30.73 37.77 -3.68
N GLU A 7 30.47 36.65 -4.34
CA GLU A 7 29.88 36.60 -5.69
C GLU A 7 28.35 36.81 -5.67
N LEU A 8 27.69 36.65 -4.52
CA LEU A 8 26.24 36.88 -4.37
C LEU A 8 25.87 38.38 -4.35
N GLY A 9 26.83 39.25 -4.08
CA GLY A 9 26.60 40.69 -4.00
C GLY A 9 27.60 41.38 -3.06
N LYS A 10 27.68 42.72 -3.16
CA LYS A 10 28.58 43.53 -2.32
C LYS A 10 28.02 43.85 -0.93
N ASP A 11 26.77 43.50 -0.67
CA ASP A 11 26.05 43.86 0.56
C ASP A 11 26.14 42.79 1.67
N HIS A 12 26.90 41.72 1.44
CA HIS A 12 27.11 40.67 2.44
C HIS A 12 28.38 40.91 3.25
N TYR A 13 28.25 41.02 4.57
CA TYR A 13 29.38 41.05 5.49
C TYR A 13 29.76 39.63 5.92
N VAL A 14 30.94 39.16 5.52
CA VAL A 14 31.41 37.79 5.79
C VAL A 14 32.62 37.81 6.72
N ARG A 15 32.50 37.18 7.89
CA ARG A 15 33.61 36.94 8.81
C ARG A 15 33.98 35.46 8.86
N ASP A 16 35.27 35.18 8.82
CA ASP A 16 35.84 33.85 8.93
C ASP A 16 36.64 33.69 10.22
N PHE A 17 36.71 32.46 10.71
CA PHE A 17 37.43 32.07 11.90
C PHE A 17 38.27 30.85 11.56
N GLU A 18 39.50 30.79 12.04
CA GLU A 18 40.40 29.66 11.76
C GLU A 18 39.96 28.40 12.51
N ASN A 19 39.32 28.59 13.68
CA ASN A 19 38.85 27.49 14.51
C ASN A 19 37.62 27.89 15.32
N LEU A 20 36.92 26.88 15.84
CA LEU A 20 35.69 27.05 16.61
C LEU A 20 35.89 27.89 17.88
N LYS A 21 37.05 27.76 18.54
CA LYS A 21 37.32 28.50 19.78
C LYS A 21 37.42 30.01 19.55
N GLN A 22 37.94 30.46 18.41
CA GLN A 22 37.98 31.90 18.09
C GLN A 22 36.56 32.46 17.91
N PHE A 23 35.69 31.72 17.21
CA PHE A 23 34.28 32.08 17.07
C PHE A 23 33.58 32.13 18.44
N GLU A 24 33.74 31.08 19.24
CA GLU A 24 33.13 30.99 20.57
C GLU A 24 33.68 32.08 21.50
N HIS A 25 34.99 32.27 21.57
CA HIS A 25 35.61 33.35 22.36
C HIS A 25 35.00 34.71 22.02
N ARG A 26 34.80 34.99 20.72
CA ARG A 26 34.31 36.29 20.27
C ARG A 26 32.82 36.52 20.54
N TYR A 27 31.99 35.48 20.44
CA TYR A 27 30.53 35.63 20.47
C TYR A 27 29.83 34.96 21.66
N PHE A 28 30.49 34.08 22.38
CA PHE A 28 29.91 33.29 23.49
C PHE A 28 30.44 33.67 24.86
N PHE A 29 31.52 34.45 24.95
CA PHE A 29 32.05 34.97 26.20
C PHE A 29 31.74 36.46 26.31
N GLU A 30 31.46 36.94 27.51
CA GLU A 30 31.36 38.38 27.78
C GLU A 30 32.68 39.02 27.37
N GLN A 31 32.63 40.01 26.46
CA GLN A 31 33.78 40.86 26.21
C GLN A 31 34.06 41.62 27.50
N THR A 32 35.02 41.15 28.29
CA THR A 32 35.63 41.97 29.33
C THR A 32 36.17 43.21 28.64
N ASN A 33 35.77 44.39 29.11
CA ASN A 33 36.18 45.72 28.61
C ASN A 33 37.70 45.95 28.76
N GLU A 34 38.53 45.14 28.13
CA GLU A 34 39.93 45.44 27.93
C GLU A 34 40.03 46.17 26.58
N GLU A 35 40.11 47.50 26.70
CA GLU A 35 40.44 48.44 25.63
C GLU A 35 41.78 48.02 25.02
N ASN A 36 41.74 47.33 23.88
CA ASN A 36 42.86 47.29 22.95
C ASN A 36 42.41 48.05 21.69
N ASP A 37 43.04 49.21 21.49
CA ASP A 37 42.65 50.32 20.59
C ASP A 37 43.06 50.14 19.12
N ASP A 38 43.38 48.93 18.65
CA ASP A 38 44.13 48.79 17.39
C ASP A 38 43.45 48.02 16.25
N ASP A 39 42.11 48.01 16.12
CA ASP A 39 41.48 47.51 14.88
C ASP A 39 40.23 48.32 14.47
N GLU A 40 40.32 49.04 13.34
CA GLU A 40 39.17 49.68 12.65
C GLU A 40 38.05 48.67 12.30
N GLU A 41 38.35 47.36 12.25
CA GLU A 41 37.34 46.31 12.13
C GLU A 41 36.43 46.20 13.37
N ASP A 42 36.91 46.52 14.58
CA ASP A 42 36.18 46.35 15.84
C ASP A 42 35.12 47.44 16.09
N GLU A 43 35.25 48.63 15.50
CA GLU A 43 34.19 49.65 15.49
C GLU A 43 33.01 49.31 14.57
N ALA A 44 33.28 48.65 13.42
CA ALA A 44 32.22 48.19 12.52
C ALA A 44 31.39 47.05 13.16
N LEU A 45 32.00 46.28 14.06
CA LEU A 45 31.40 45.13 14.73
C LEU A 45 30.55 45.46 15.96
N LYS A 46 30.80 46.61 16.62
CA LYS A 46 29.85 47.17 17.62
C LYS A 46 28.46 47.49 17.02
N LYS A 47 28.30 47.38 15.69
CA LYS A 47 27.08 47.66 14.93
C LYS A 47 26.38 46.43 14.32
N LEU A 48 26.86 45.20 14.53
CA LEU A 48 26.12 44.03 14.05
C LEU A 48 24.82 43.85 14.84
N SER A 49 23.69 44.07 14.19
CA SER A 49 22.36 43.89 14.81
C SER A 49 21.93 42.42 14.89
N SER A 50 22.46 41.55 14.02
CA SER A 50 22.16 40.11 14.01
C SER A 50 23.14 39.33 13.12
N ILE A 51 23.16 38.00 13.28
CA ILE A 51 23.82 37.05 12.39
C ILE A 51 22.76 36.31 11.58
N ASP A 52 22.87 36.31 10.26
CA ASP A 52 21.88 35.67 9.38
C ASP A 52 22.18 34.17 9.19
N LEU A 53 23.46 33.84 9.01
CA LEU A 53 23.90 32.50 8.61
C LEU A 53 25.26 32.15 9.21
N ILE A 54 25.38 30.93 9.73
CA ILE A 54 26.64 30.35 10.20
C ILE A 54 26.97 29.14 9.34
N ILE A 55 28.13 29.15 8.68
CA ILE A 55 28.65 28.00 7.92
C ILE A 55 29.80 27.39 8.70
N ILE A 56 29.67 26.13 9.10
CA ILE A 56 30.67 25.44 9.93
C ILE A 56 31.03 24.07 9.37
N LYS A 57 32.30 23.70 9.47
CA LYS A 57 32.75 22.34 9.16
C LYS A 57 32.51 21.43 10.36
N TYR A 58 31.81 20.32 10.13
CA TYR A 58 31.41 19.37 11.16
C TYR A 58 32.59 18.91 12.04
N SER A 59 33.75 18.65 11.43
CA SER A 59 34.96 18.18 12.14
C SER A 59 35.49 19.15 13.21
N LEU A 60 35.03 20.41 13.23
CA LEU A 60 35.40 21.39 14.24
C LEU A 60 34.58 21.25 15.53
N ILE A 61 33.40 20.62 15.47
CA ILE A 61 32.51 20.39 16.60
C ILE A 61 32.94 19.10 17.28
N LYS A 62 33.61 19.22 18.42
CA LYS A 62 34.16 18.07 19.16
C LYS A 62 33.17 17.41 20.11
N GLU A 63 32.12 18.12 20.49
CA GLU A 63 31.09 17.63 21.39
C GLU A 63 29.87 17.10 20.63
N ASN A 64 28.80 16.77 21.37
CA ASN A 64 27.55 16.33 20.74
C ASN A 64 26.98 17.46 19.86
N PHE A 65 26.89 17.20 18.55
CA PHE A 65 26.43 18.17 17.55
C PHE A 65 25.08 18.80 17.88
N GLN A 66 24.10 17.99 18.27
CA GLN A 66 22.74 18.44 18.56
C GLN A 66 22.74 19.39 19.77
N LYS A 67 23.53 19.04 20.79
CA LYS A 67 23.75 19.86 21.98
C LYS A 67 24.44 21.17 21.62
N TRP A 68 25.53 21.14 20.84
CA TRP A 68 26.27 22.34 20.44
C TRP A 68 25.40 23.34 19.67
N ILE A 69 24.60 22.87 18.69
CA ILE A 69 23.71 23.76 17.93
C ILE A 69 22.66 24.42 18.84
N SER A 70 22.09 23.65 19.78
CA SER A 70 21.11 24.18 20.73
C SER A 70 21.73 25.22 21.68
N GLU A 71 22.95 24.95 22.18
CA GLU A 71 23.68 25.89 23.05
C GLU A 71 24.12 27.14 22.29
N ALA A 72 24.62 26.98 21.06
CA ALA A 72 24.96 28.10 20.19
C ALA A 72 23.76 29.01 19.96
N GLN A 73 22.59 28.45 19.69
CA GLN A 73 21.35 29.20 19.53
C GLN A 73 20.96 29.97 20.81
N LEU A 74 21.02 29.33 21.99
CA LEU A 74 20.73 30.00 23.26
C LEU A 74 21.70 31.15 23.54
N LYS A 75 22.99 30.96 23.28
CA LYS A 75 24.01 31.99 23.47
C LYS A 75 23.80 33.16 22.51
N LEU A 76 23.58 32.90 21.22
CA LEU A 76 23.30 33.96 20.24
C LEU A 76 22.05 34.78 20.60
N LYS A 77 21.01 34.13 21.13
CA LYS A 77 19.84 34.82 21.68
C LYS A 77 20.20 35.69 22.88
N GLY A 78 21.00 35.17 23.81
CA GLY A 78 21.48 35.91 24.99
C GLY A 78 22.27 37.17 24.64
N PHE A 79 22.98 37.17 23.51
CA PHE A 79 23.75 38.31 23.02
C PHE A 79 23.01 39.20 22.01
N ASN A 80 21.71 39.00 21.77
CA ASN A 80 20.93 39.70 20.73
C ASN A 80 21.53 39.60 19.32
N LEU A 81 22.27 38.53 19.03
CA LEU A 81 22.84 38.24 17.72
C LEU A 81 21.95 37.29 16.90
N TRP A 82 20.90 36.76 17.51
CA TRP A 82 19.92 35.88 16.88
C TRP A 82 18.82 36.70 16.20
N ARG A 83 18.53 36.45 14.92
CA ARG A 83 17.41 37.09 14.22
C ARG A 83 16.04 36.69 14.78
N ASP A 84 15.05 37.57 14.59
CA ASP A 84 13.66 37.36 15.01
C ASP A 84 13.06 36.02 14.56
N GLU A 85 12.02 35.56 15.26
CA GLU A 85 11.42 34.23 15.08
C GLU A 85 10.94 33.93 13.65
N GLY A 86 10.65 34.96 12.85
CA GLY A 86 10.24 34.80 11.43
C GLY A 86 11.39 34.52 10.46
N THR A 87 12.63 34.89 10.80
CA THR A 87 13.83 34.73 9.96
C THR A 87 15.04 34.27 10.79
N PRO A 88 14.93 33.20 11.59
CA PRO A 88 15.94 32.87 12.58
C PRO A 88 17.28 32.56 11.92
N THR A 89 18.37 32.90 12.61
CA THR A 89 19.74 32.55 12.20
C THR A 89 19.83 31.08 11.83
N GLN A 90 20.34 30.78 10.64
CA GLN A 90 20.44 29.42 10.13
C GLN A 90 21.87 28.88 10.24
N PHE A 91 22.01 27.56 10.28
CA PHE A 91 23.30 26.87 10.17
C PHE A 91 23.39 26.09 8.86
N ILE A 92 24.54 26.18 8.18
CA ILE A 92 24.94 25.25 7.13
C ILE A 92 26.12 24.45 7.66
N ILE A 93 25.99 23.12 7.62
CA ILE A 93 27.05 22.22 8.02
C ILE A 93 27.79 21.74 6.78
N THR A 94 29.11 21.70 6.84
CA THR A 94 29.94 21.11 5.79
C THR A 94 30.73 19.92 6.30
N LYS A 95 30.84 18.87 5.50
CA LYS A 95 31.62 17.67 5.84
C LYS A 95 32.11 16.96 4.58
N TYR A 96 33.09 16.07 4.69
CA TYR A 96 33.36 15.10 3.62
C TYR A 96 32.38 13.94 3.70
N GLU A 97 32.14 13.30 2.55
CA GLU A 97 31.23 12.15 2.46
C GLU A 97 31.69 10.98 3.35
N ASN A 98 33.01 10.78 3.44
CA ASN A 98 33.65 9.66 4.15
C ASN A 98 34.02 9.96 5.62
N ASP A 99 33.48 11.03 6.23
CA ASP A 99 33.78 11.42 7.62
C ASP A 99 33.14 10.47 8.68
N GLY A 100 32.58 9.32 8.27
CA GLY A 100 32.05 8.27 9.16
C GLY A 100 30.72 8.59 9.86
N VAL A 101 30.24 9.83 9.79
CA VAL A 101 28.99 10.27 10.44
C VAL A 101 27.81 10.19 9.47
N LYS A 102 26.72 9.52 9.87
CA LYS A 102 25.50 9.42 9.05
C LYS A 102 24.85 10.80 8.88
N LYS A 103 24.35 11.09 7.67
CA LYS A 103 23.67 12.37 7.33
C LYS A 103 22.53 12.69 8.32
N GLY A 104 21.76 11.67 8.71
CA GLY A 104 20.65 11.79 9.66
C GLY A 104 21.04 12.30 11.06
N ALA A 105 22.29 12.10 11.50
CA ALA A 105 22.76 12.59 12.80
C ALA A 105 22.95 14.12 12.83
N LEU A 106 22.99 14.76 11.66
CA LEU A 106 23.19 16.21 11.50
C LEU A 106 21.89 16.96 11.20
N ILE A 107 20.75 16.26 11.18
CA ILE A 107 19.44 16.88 11.04
C ILE A 107 19.10 17.58 12.35
N HIS A 108 18.93 18.90 12.30
CA HIS A 108 18.51 19.74 13.42
C HIS A 108 17.58 20.87 12.92
N PRO A 109 16.57 21.32 13.68
CA PRO A 109 15.65 22.39 13.26
C PRO A 109 16.32 23.68 12.77
N TYR A 110 17.43 24.09 13.40
CA TYR A 110 18.20 25.29 13.03
C TYR A 110 19.24 25.09 11.90
N VAL A 111 19.44 23.86 11.44
CA VAL A 111 20.37 23.58 10.34
C VAL A 111 19.59 23.63 9.03
N ALA A 112 19.81 24.64 8.20
CA ALA A 112 19.16 24.75 6.91
C ALA A 112 19.60 23.63 5.95
N ASP A 113 20.90 23.31 5.93
CA ASP A 113 21.43 22.30 5.02
C ASP A 113 22.75 21.65 5.50
N LEU A 114 23.02 20.47 4.94
CA LEU A 114 24.30 19.79 4.95
C LEU A 114 24.91 19.83 3.54
N ILE A 115 26.11 20.40 3.40
CA ILE A 115 26.81 20.48 2.10
C ILE A 115 28.04 19.58 2.16
N LEU A 116 28.11 18.62 1.24
CA LEU A 116 29.25 17.71 1.16
C LEU A 116 30.42 18.40 0.43
N LEU A 117 31.63 18.15 0.92
CA LEU A 117 32.89 18.61 0.34
C LEU A 117 33.47 17.54 -0.59
N PRO A 118 34.07 17.90 -1.73
CA PRO A 118 34.34 19.27 -2.20
C PRO A 118 33.08 20.03 -2.66
N LEU A 119 33.09 21.36 -2.52
CA LEU A 119 31.94 22.20 -2.89
C LEU A 119 31.73 22.21 -4.40
N ASP A 120 30.52 21.86 -4.84
CA ASP A 120 30.01 22.33 -6.12
C ASP A 120 29.67 23.82 -5.99
N ARG A 121 30.43 24.68 -6.67
CA ARG A 121 30.31 26.14 -6.55
C ARG A 121 28.90 26.63 -6.87
N LEU A 122 28.26 26.11 -7.93
CA LEU A 122 26.96 26.61 -8.38
C LEU A 122 25.86 26.22 -7.40
N ILE A 123 25.84 24.95 -6.97
CA ILE A 123 24.86 24.46 -5.98
C ILE A 123 25.03 25.19 -4.65
N PHE A 124 26.28 25.41 -4.22
CA PHE A 124 26.57 26.14 -3.00
C PHE A 124 26.00 27.57 -3.05
N LEU A 125 26.23 28.31 -4.14
CA LEU A 125 25.72 29.68 -4.29
C LEU A 125 24.19 29.73 -4.34
N GLN A 126 23.55 28.85 -5.12
CA GLN A 126 22.09 28.79 -5.22
C GLN A 126 21.44 28.51 -3.86
N LYS A 127 21.99 27.55 -3.10
CA LYS A 127 21.48 27.24 -1.77
C LYS A 127 21.65 28.41 -0.81
N LEU A 128 22.75 29.15 -0.90
CA LEU A 128 22.94 30.36 -0.10
C LEU A 128 21.94 31.46 -0.45
N GLU A 129 21.71 31.74 -1.74
CA GLU A 129 20.69 32.71 -2.19
C GLU A 129 19.32 32.39 -1.58
N ILE A 130 18.91 31.12 -1.65
CA ILE A 130 17.63 30.66 -1.11
C ILE A 130 17.58 30.86 0.40
N ILE A 131 18.59 30.36 1.13
CA ILE A 131 18.59 30.34 2.60
C ILE A 131 18.62 31.75 3.18
N LEU A 132 19.36 32.68 2.58
CA LEU A 132 19.47 34.06 3.04
C LEU A 132 18.18 34.87 2.83
N GLU A 133 17.37 34.51 1.84
CA GLU A 133 16.10 35.19 1.53
C GLU A 133 14.88 34.58 2.24
N LEU A 134 15.02 33.42 2.90
CA LEU A 134 13.91 32.82 3.64
C LEU A 134 13.32 33.80 4.68
N PRO A 135 11.97 33.82 4.85
CA PRO A 135 10.97 32.94 4.24
C PRO A 135 10.50 33.39 2.84
N LYS A 136 11.07 34.46 2.27
CA LYS A 136 10.67 34.92 0.94
C LYS A 136 11.07 33.86 -0.08
N MET A 137 10.14 33.55 -0.97
CA MET A 137 10.44 32.67 -2.08
C MET A 137 11.07 33.49 -3.20
N ILE A 138 12.32 33.18 -3.52
CA ILE A 138 13.05 33.74 -4.65
C ILE A 138 13.19 32.70 -5.76
N SER A 139 13.38 33.16 -6.99
CA SER A 139 13.89 32.32 -8.07
C SER A 139 15.42 32.49 -8.10
N PRO A 140 16.21 31.45 -7.77
CA PRO A 140 17.67 31.51 -7.83
C PRO A 140 18.21 31.95 -9.20
N SER A 141 19.38 32.57 -9.20
CA SER A 141 19.95 33.28 -10.36
C SER A 141 20.23 32.38 -11.58
N PHE A 142 20.37 31.07 -11.38
CA PHE A 142 20.64 30.08 -12.43
C PHE A 142 19.86 28.81 -12.11
N LEU A 143 19.04 28.30 -13.03
CA LEU A 143 18.26 27.08 -12.76
C LEU A 143 17.87 26.36 -14.03
N TYR A 144 18.25 25.09 -14.12
CA TYR A 144 17.50 24.11 -14.90
C TYR A 144 16.43 23.54 -13.97
N VAL A 145 15.22 24.12 -14.04
CA VAL A 145 14.02 23.49 -13.49
C VAL A 145 13.39 22.68 -14.61
N GLN A 146 13.14 21.41 -14.36
CA GLN A 146 12.35 20.57 -15.24
C GLN A 146 10.95 20.47 -14.68
N ASP A 147 9.95 20.91 -15.44
CA ASP A 147 8.55 20.65 -15.13
C ASP A 147 8.26 19.16 -15.40
N ILE A 148 7.55 18.55 -14.45
CA ILE A 148 7.18 17.14 -14.44
C ILE A 148 5.68 17.05 -14.55
N ASN A 149 5.22 16.43 -15.64
CA ASN A 149 3.83 16.08 -15.82
C ASN A 149 3.66 14.62 -15.44
N ASP A 150 2.69 14.36 -14.56
CA ASP A 150 2.15 13.02 -14.25
C ASP A 150 3.11 12.03 -13.57
N GLU A 151 3.95 12.51 -12.65
CA GLU A 151 4.68 11.63 -11.73
C GLU A 151 4.22 11.77 -10.28
N TRP A 152 4.15 10.62 -9.62
CA TRP A 152 3.89 10.52 -8.19
C TRP A 152 5.16 10.07 -7.47
N VAL A 153 5.39 10.68 -6.32
CA VAL A 153 6.45 10.31 -5.38
C VAL A 153 5.81 10.05 -4.03
N GLU A 154 6.59 9.51 -3.10
CA GLU A 154 6.14 9.38 -1.73
C GLU A 154 6.98 10.23 -0.79
N ILE A 155 6.30 11.02 0.04
CA ILE A 155 6.93 11.77 1.12
C ILE A 155 6.72 11.05 2.43
N SER A 156 7.77 10.96 3.23
CA SER A 156 7.73 10.22 4.48
C SER A 156 8.33 10.99 5.64
N ARG A 157 7.90 10.59 6.84
CA ARG A 157 8.48 11.04 8.11
C ARG A 157 9.12 9.86 8.80
N LYS A 158 10.27 10.11 9.43
CA LYS A 158 10.97 9.13 10.24
C LYS A 158 10.20 8.87 11.54
N SER A 159 10.04 7.60 11.88
CA SER A 159 9.46 7.11 13.12
C SER A 159 10.24 5.89 13.62
N LYS A 160 9.74 5.23 14.67
CA LYS A 160 10.29 3.99 15.22
C LYS A 160 9.24 2.90 15.28
N ILE A 161 9.63 1.69 14.86
CA ILE A 161 8.88 0.47 15.12
C ILE A 161 9.26 0.02 16.54
N ILE A 162 8.28 -0.03 17.43
CA ILE A 162 8.42 -0.51 18.81
C ILE A 162 8.17 -2.02 18.87
N PHE A 163 7.18 -2.50 18.12
CA PHE A 163 6.86 -3.93 18.05
C PHE A 163 6.82 -4.42 16.61
N LEU A 164 7.30 -5.65 16.40
CA LEU A 164 7.28 -6.30 15.09
C LEU A 164 6.87 -7.76 15.21
N THR A 165 6.07 -8.23 14.27
CA THR A 165 5.69 -9.63 14.11
C THR A 165 5.56 -9.93 12.61
N ASP A 166 5.37 -11.19 12.23
CA ASP A 166 5.13 -11.58 10.84
C ASP A 166 3.71 -11.25 10.35
N LEU A 167 2.86 -10.74 11.24
CA LEU A 167 1.49 -10.31 10.97
C LEU A 167 1.35 -8.78 10.86
N GLY A 168 2.31 -8.02 11.38
CA GLY A 168 2.16 -6.58 11.53
C GLY A 168 3.29 -5.90 12.29
N LEU A 169 3.11 -4.61 12.55
CA LEU A 169 4.08 -3.78 13.29
C LEU A 169 3.35 -2.79 14.20
N ALA A 170 4.06 -2.22 15.17
CA ALA A 170 3.55 -1.11 15.97
C ALA A 170 4.57 0.03 16.02
N ILE A 171 4.08 1.26 15.97
CA ILE A 171 4.91 2.48 16.03
C ILE A 171 4.54 3.34 17.23
N SER A 172 5.49 4.20 17.61
CA SER A 172 5.19 5.34 18.48
C SER A 172 4.60 6.47 17.64
N SER A 173 3.46 7.01 18.08
CA SER A 173 2.82 8.18 17.48
C SER A 173 2.52 9.21 18.56
N PRO A 174 2.73 10.51 18.30
CA PRO A 174 2.36 11.58 19.25
C PRO A 174 0.84 11.78 19.35
N VAL A 175 0.06 11.22 18.42
CA VAL A 175 -1.39 11.32 18.36
C VAL A 175 -1.99 9.95 18.06
N PRO A 176 -3.19 9.63 18.58
CA PRO A 176 -3.83 8.37 18.24
C PRO A 176 -4.20 8.37 16.76
N LEU A 177 -3.92 7.26 16.09
CA LEU A 177 -4.33 7.07 14.70
C LEU A 177 -5.66 6.33 14.65
N LYS A 178 -6.56 6.79 13.78
CA LYS A 178 -7.85 6.13 13.56
C LYS A 178 -7.62 4.71 13.01
N GLU A 179 -8.46 3.78 13.44
CA GLU A 179 -8.53 2.43 12.88
C GLU A 179 -8.86 2.48 11.37
N GLY A 180 -8.32 1.53 10.62
CA GLY A 180 -8.49 1.44 9.17
C GLY A 180 -7.55 2.30 8.33
N ILE A 181 -6.80 3.26 8.93
CA ILE A 181 -5.81 4.04 8.17
C ILE A 181 -4.70 3.12 7.65
N ILE A 182 -4.46 3.15 6.34
CA ILE A 182 -3.33 2.48 5.72
C ILE A 182 -2.11 3.42 5.73
N GLY A 183 -0.99 2.90 6.21
CA GLY A 183 0.33 3.52 6.09
C GLY A 183 1.23 2.70 5.18
N HIS A 184 2.11 3.37 4.44
CA HIS A 184 3.21 2.74 3.71
C HIS A 184 4.50 2.90 4.51
N PHE A 185 5.17 1.80 4.83
CA PHE A 185 6.31 1.76 5.73
C PHE A 185 7.56 1.30 4.99
N TYR A 186 8.61 2.11 5.04
CA TYR A 186 9.96 1.71 4.63
C TYR A 186 10.83 1.49 5.86
N PHE A 187 11.53 0.37 5.96
CA PHE A 187 12.50 0.14 7.04
C PHE A 187 13.56 -0.88 6.64
N LYS A 188 14.69 -0.89 7.36
CA LYS A 188 15.76 -1.87 7.17
C LYS A 188 15.89 -2.74 8.40
N LEU A 189 16.08 -4.04 8.16
CA LEU A 189 16.43 -4.97 9.22
C LEU A 189 17.93 -4.87 9.54
N PRO A 190 18.35 -5.02 10.81
CA PRO A 190 19.76 -4.97 11.19
C PRO A 190 20.59 -6.00 10.41
N GLY A 191 21.72 -5.56 9.86
CA GLY A 191 22.60 -6.42 9.06
C GLY A 191 22.11 -6.70 7.63
N ARG A 192 21.04 -6.05 7.18
CA ARG A 192 20.55 -6.10 5.80
C ARG A 192 20.71 -4.73 5.13
N ASP A 193 21.15 -4.74 3.87
CA ASP A 193 21.25 -3.52 3.06
C ASP A 193 19.93 -3.20 2.34
N GLU A 194 19.07 -4.20 2.16
CA GLU A 194 17.76 -4.08 1.53
C GLU A 194 16.77 -3.28 2.39
N THR A 195 16.04 -2.37 1.73
CA THR A 195 14.89 -1.67 2.31
C THR A 195 13.65 -2.52 2.10
N LEU A 196 12.93 -2.83 3.16
CA LEU A 196 11.60 -3.43 3.07
C LEU A 196 10.57 -2.31 2.96
N ASP A 197 9.65 -2.45 2.01
CA ASP A 197 8.49 -1.59 1.78
C ASP A 197 7.21 -2.41 2.00
N LEU A 198 6.37 -1.97 2.93
CA LEU A 198 5.18 -2.71 3.35
C LEU A 198 4.03 -1.75 3.61
N TYR A 199 2.86 -2.06 3.06
CA TYR A 199 1.62 -1.44 3.49
C TYR A 199 1.12 -2.11 4.77
N ALA A 200 0.56 -1.32 5.68
CA ALA A 200 -0.06 -1.84 6.89
C ALA A 200 -1.26 -0.99 7.31
N ARG A 201 -2.31 -1.63 7.81
CA ARG A 201 -3.54 -1.01 8.27
C ARG A 201 -3.56 -0.88 9.78
N SER A 202 -3.87 0.32 10.27
CA SER A 202 -4.04 0.62 11.70
C SER A 202 -5.19 -0.20 12.27
N LEU A 203 -4.89 -0.98 13.31
CA LEU A 203 -5.86 -1.81 14.03
C LEU A 203 -6.35 -1.10 15.29
N VAL A 204 -5.43 -0.65 16.13
CA VAL A 204 -5.74 -0.05 17.43
C VAL A 204 -4.62 0.90 17.85
N SER A 205 -4.98 2.01 18.48
CA SER A 205 -4.05 2.93 19.14
C SER A 205 -4.27 2.89 20.65
N LYS A 206 -3.25 2.47 21.42
CA LYS A 206 -3.28 2.44 22.88
C LYS A 206 -2.34 3.53 23.42
N GLU A 207 -2.69 4.17 24.53
CA GLU A 207 -1.77 5.09 25.22
C GLU A 207 -0.51 4.32 25.66
N ASP A 208 0.65 4.94 25.47
CA ASP A 208 1.92 4.34 25.88
C ASP A 208 2.02 4.32 27.42
N PRO A 209 2.16 3.15 28.07
CA PRO A 209 2.24 3.05 29.52
C PRO A 209 3.42 3.83 30.13
N GLU A 210 4.54 3.93 29.40
CA GLU A 210 5.75 4.60 29.87
C GLU A 210 5.74 6.10 29.55
N ASN A 211 5.01 6.51 28.51
CA ASN A 211 4.91 7.90 28.09
C ASN A 211 3.47 8.30 27.77
N PRO A 212 2.70 8.84 28.75
CA PRO A 212 1.30 9.24 28.57
C PRO A 212 1.05 10.32 27.48
N LYS A 213 2.10 10.90 26.89
CA LYS A 213 2.01 11.85 25.77
C LYS A 213 2.21 11.20 24.40
N SER A 214 2.36 9.88 24.35
CA SER A 214 2.45 9.12 23.10
C SER A 214 1.51 7.93 23.10
N PHE A 215 1.25 7.44 21.89
CA PHE A 215 0.39 6.30 21.61
C PHE A 215 1.22 5.24 20.92
N THR A 216 1.00 3.98 21.29
CA THR A 216 1.44 2.83 20.52
C THR A 216 0.32 2.44 19.56
N THR A 217 0.53 2.69 18.27
CA THR A 217 -0.41 2.29 17.23
C THR A 217 0.04 0.98 16.60
N TYR A 218 -0.82 -0.02 16.65
CA TYR A 218 -0.61 -1.34 16.05
C TYR A 218 -1.21 -1.39 14.65
N PHE A 219 -0.50 -2.04 13.75
CA PHE A 219 -0.88 -2.21 12.36
C PHE A 219 -0.81 -3.70 11.98
N SER A 220 -1.75 -4.17 11.18
CA SER A 220 -1.62 -5.42 10.43
C SER A 220 -1.03 -5.13 9.06
N PHE A 221 -0.13 -5.97 8.54
CA PHE A 221 0.32 -5.81 7.14
C PHE A 221 -0.85 -5.87 6.16
N PHE A 222 -0.78 -5.26 4.99
CA PHE A 222 -1.88 -5.18 4.05
C PHE A 222 -1.33 -5.41 2.63
N GLY A 223 -1.57 -6.59 2.04
CA GLY A 223 -0.96 -6.97 0.77
C GLY A 223 0.56 -7.12 0.85
N ALA A 224 1.08 -7.75 1.90
CA ALA A 224 2.51 -7.95 2.04
C ALA A 224 2.98 -9.17 1.22
N HIS A 225 3.90 -8.93 0.30
CA HIS A 225 4.54 -9.95 -0.53
C HIS A 225 5.32 -10.99 0.30
N LYS A 226 5.53 -12.17 -0.30
CA LYS A 226 6.18 -13.29 0.38
C LYS A 226 7.62 -12.97 0.81
N HIS A 227 8.36 -12.23 0.00
CA HIS A 227 9.77 -11.91 0.24
C HIS A 227 9.95 -10.99 1.47
N PRO A 228 9.32 -9.80 1.56
CA PRO A 228 9.39 -8.98 2.77
C PRO A 228 8.96 -9.71 4.05
N LEU A 229 7.88 -10.49 4.00
CA LEU A 229 7.41 -11.28 5.14
C LEU A 229 8.44 -12.35 5.56
N SER A 230 9.13 -12.98 4.61
CA SER A 230 10.19 -13.94 4.90
C SER A 230 11.35 -13.29 5.65
N GLU A 231 11.77 -12.10 5.24
CA GLU A 231 12.86 -11.37 5.91
C GLU A 231 12.47 -10.92 7.32
N VAL A 232 11.23 -10.43 7.52
CA VAL A 232 10.70 -10.14 8.85
C VAL A 232 10.71 -11.39 9.72
N ARG A 233 10.20 -12.54 9.21
CA ARG A 233 10.21 -13.82 9.95
C ARG A 233 11.61 -14.26 10.36
N LYS A 234 12.59 -14.18 9.46
CA LYS A 234 14.00 -14.52 9.78
C LYS A 234 14.56 -13.62 10.88
N TYR A 235 14.25 -12.32 10.84
CA TYR A 235 14.70 -11.38 11.87
C TYR A 235 14.06 -11.63 13.23
N ILE A 236 12.75 -11.86 13.29
CA ILE A 236 12.06 -12.07 14.58
C ILE A 236 12.43 -13.42 15.20
N THR A 237 12.49 -14.49 14.39
CA THR A 237 12.86 -15.84 14.86
C THR A 237 14.34 -16.00 15.22
N GLY A 238 15.20 -15.08 14.76
CA GLY A 238 16.60 -15.02 15.21
C GLY A 238 16.76 -14.64 16.69
N ASP A 239 15.70 -14.10 17.32
CA ASP A 239 15.68 -13.82 18.76
C ASP A 239 15.22 -15.05 19.55
N ARG A 240 16.06 -15.52 20.48
CA ARG A 240 15.80 -16.73 21.28
C ARG A 240 14.64 -16.57 22.25
N PHE A 241 14.27 -15.33 22.60
CA PHE A 241 13.17 -15.06 23.52
C PHE A 241 11.85 -14.80 22.81
N TYR A 242 11.89 -14.63 21.48
CA TYR A 242 10.68 -14.45 20.70
C TYR A 242 9.83 -15.71 20.71
N LYS A 243 8.56 -15.53 21.04
CA LYS A 243 7.52 -16.56 20.90
C LYS A 243 6.47 -16.01 19.94
N PRO A 244 6.00 -16.79 18.95
CA PRO A 244 4.97 -16.33 18.02
C PRO A 244 3.60 -16.14 18.70
N LEU A 245 3.33 -16.90 19.75
CA LEU A 245 2.12 -16.82 20.57
C LEU A 245 2.53 -16.70 22.05
N ILE A 246 1.77 -15.91 22.80
CA ILE A 246 1.95 -15.72 24.24
C ILE A 246 1.53 -16.99 24.98
N ASN A 247 0.34 -17.50 24.65
CA ASN A 247 -0.21 -18.76 25.11
C ASN A 247 -0.41 -19.72 23.92
N GLN A 248 0.04 -20.96 24.07
CA GLN A 248 -0.06 -22.01 23.05
C GLN A 248 -1.13 -23.07 23.38
N ASN A 249 -1.76 -22.98 24.55
CA ASN A 249 -2.78 -23.93 24.96
C ASN A 249 -4.11 -23.61 24.25
N ALA A 250 -4.50 -24.43 23.27
CA ALA A 250 -5.73 -24.23 22.51
C ALA A 250 -7.01 -24.31 23.38
N GLU A 251 -6.97 -25.05 24.48
CA GLU A 251 -8.11 -25.19 25.39
C GLU A 251 -8.54 -23.84 26.01
N ASP A 252 -7.59 -22.94 26.23
CA ASP A 252 -7.85 -21.61 26.82
C ASP A 252 -8.61 -20.67 25.85
N PHE A 253 -8.67 -21.04 24.57
CA PHE A 253 -9.36 -20.30 23.51
C PHE A 253 -10.58 -21.05 22.98
N THR A 254 -10.96 -22.16 23.63
CA THR A 254 -12.11 -22.94 23.19
C THR A 254 -13.40 -22.25 23.64
N PHE A 255 -14.34 -22.07 22.72
CA PHE A 255 -15.64 -21.48 23.03
C PHE A 255 -16.45 -22.40 23.95
N ASN A 256 -17.00 -21.83 25.03
CA ASN A 256 -17.92 -22.52 25.92
C ASN A 256 -19.33 -21.87 25.85
N PRO A 257 -20.31 -22.51 25.20
CA PRO A 257 -21.66 -21.96 25.05
C PRO A 257 -22.40 -21.78 26.39
N ASP A 258 -22.04 -22.57 27.41
CA ASP A 258 -22.67 -22.56 28.73
C ASP A 258 -22.07 -21.50 29.67
N SER A 259 -21.11 -20.71 29.18
CA SER A 259 -20.51 -19.64 29.98
C SER A 259 -21.54 -18.56 30.29
N ILE A 260 -21.78 -18.37 31.59
CA ILE A 260 -22.69 -17.33 32.12
C ILE A 260 -22.16 -15.90 31.94
N PHE A 261 -20.89 -15.75 31.57
CA PHE A 261 -20.24 -14.45 31.37
C PHE A 261 -20.39 -13.92 29.95
N LEU A 262 -20.91 -14.73 29.03
CA LEU A 262 -21.13 -14.34 27.65
C LEU A 262 -22.50 -13.70 27.47
N SER A 263 -22.54 -12.58 26.77
CA SER A 263 -23.77 -12.00 26.25
C SER A 263 -24.39 -12.91 25.18
N GLU A 264 -25.69 -12.75 24.91
CA GLU A 264 -26.36 -13.50 23.83
C GLU A 264 -25.76 -13.21 22.45
N GLU A 265 -25.18 -12.01 22.27
CA GLU A 265 -24.48 -11.65 21.04
C GLU A 265 -23.15 -12.41 20.90
N GLU A 266 -22.39 -12.57 21.99
CA GLU A 266 -21.12 -13.32 22.00
C GLU A 266 -21.33 -14.84 21.89
N LYS A 267 -22.50 -15.34 22.28
CA LYS A 267 -22.89 -16.74 22.10
C LYS A 267 -23.31 -17.08 20.67
N ARG A 268 -23.71 -16.08 19.87
CA ARG A 268 -24.16 -16.30 18.49
C ARG A 268 -22.98 -16.71 17.60
N PRO A 269 -23.08 -17.81 16.84
CA PRO A 269 -22.10 -18.16 15.83
C PRO A 269 -21.97 -17.05 14.78
N ARG A 270 -20.74 -16.66 14.44
CA ARG A 270 -20.48 -15.71 13.35
C ARG A 270 -20.44 -16.44 12.01
N THR A 271 -21.04 -15.88 10.98
CA THR A 271 -21.06 -16.51 9.66
C THR A 271 -20.07 -15.82 8.73
N ILE A 272 -19.16 -16.61 8.16
CA ILE A 272 -18.11 -16.15 7.25
C ILE A 272 -18.42 -16.71 5.87
N VAL A 273 -18.50 -15.85 4.86
CA VAL A 273 -18.65 -16.27 3.47
C VAL A 273 -17.27 -16.21 2.82
N ILE A 274 -16.86 -17.28 2.14
CA ILE A 274 -15.62 -17.38 1.37
C ILE A 274 -16.01 -17.59 -0.08
N ILE A 275 -15.72 -16.61 -0.93
CA ILE A 275 -15.93 -16.67 -2.37
C ILE A 275 -14.57 -16.68 -3.04
N ASP A 276 -14.17 -17.84 -3.55
CA ASP A 276 -12.91 -18.01 -4.27
C ASP A 276 -13.19 -18.32 -5.75
N THR A 277 -12.19 -18.18 -6.61
CA THR A 277 -12.27 -18.62 -8.01
C THR A 277 -12.48 -20.13 -8.15
N THR A 278 -12.05 -20.93 -7.16
CA THR A 278 -12.22 -22.39 -7.17
C THR A 278 -12.85 -22.88 -5.87
N LEU A 279 -13.77 -23.84 -5.98
CA LEU A 279 -14.44 -24.41 -4.82
C LEU A 279 -13.48 -25.15 -3.89
N GLU A 280 -12.44 -25.80 -4.46
CA GLU A 280 -11.39 -26.48 -3.69
C GLU A 280 -10.63 -25.51 -2.77
N GLU A 281 -10.19 -24.35 -3.29
CA GLU A 281 -9.52 -23.35 -2.46
C GLU A 281 -10.45 -22.77 -1.39
N ALA A 282 -11.72 -22.46 -1.74
CA ALA A 282 -12.71 -21.99 -0.79
C ALA A 282 -12.96 -23.01 0.34
N ASN A 283 -13.09 -24.29 0.00
CA ASN A 283 -13.29 -25.38 0.96
C ASN A 283 -12.05 -25.59 1.85
N ASN A 284 -10.84 -25.58 1.29
CA ASN A 284 -9.60 -25.67 2.07
C ASN A 284 -9.49 -24.53 3.10
N LEU A 285 -9.83 -23.30 2.70
CA LEU A 285 -9.87 -22.17 3.64
C LEU A 285 -10.98 -22.35 4.69
N SER A 286 -12.14 -22.85 4.29
CA SER A 286 -13.27 -23.13 5.19
C SER A 286 -12.88 -24.14 6.29
N GLU A 287 -12.23 -25.25 5.91
CA GLU A 287 -11.76 -26.27 6.85
C GLU A 287 -10.78 -25.70 7.88
N GLU A 288 -9.82 -24.89 7.43
CA GLU A 288 -8.84 -24.25 8.32
C GLU A 288 -9.50 -23.24 9.28
N VAL A 289 -10.51 -22.49 8.82
CA VAL A 289 -11.27 -21.56 9.67
C VAL A 289 -12.11 -22.31 10.70
N LEU A 290 -12.88 -23.32 10.28
CA LEU A 290 -13.73 -24.12 11.17
C LEU A 290 -12.95 -24.87 12.24
N LYS A 291 -11.71 -25.25 11.93
CA LYS A 291 -10.83 -25.96 12.85
C LYS A 291 -10.27 -25.06 13.97
N GLU A 292 -9.96 -23.80 13.67
CA GLU A 292 -9.14 -22.95 14.54
C GLU A 292 -9.88 -21.72 15.10
N VAL A 293 -11.11 -21.44 14.64
CA VAL A 293 -11.93 -20.30 15.07
C VAL A 293 -13.31 -20.81 15.49
N GLY A 294 -13.75 -20.45 16.70
CA GLY A 294 -15.10 -20.75 17.16
C GLY A 294 -15.81 -19.53 17.77
N PRO A 295 -17.13 -19.58 17.99
CA PRO A 295 -18.11 -20.33 17.22
C PRO A 295 -18.34 -19.65 15.86
N VAL A 296 -18.03 -20.32 14.75
CA VAL A 296 -18.27 -19.79 13.39
C VAL A 296 -18.97 -20.81 12.50
N ASN A 297 -19.74 -20.31 11.53
CA ASN A 297 -20.23 -21.04 10.38
C ASN A 297 -19.51 -20.51 9.15
N VAL A 298 -19.14 -21.38 8.21
CA VAL A 298 -18.48 -20.97 6.97
C VAL A 298 -19.29 -21.42 5.77
N ILE A 299 -19.46 -20.52 4.81
CA ILE A 299 -20.06 -20.79 3.50
C ILE A 299 -18.96 -20.65 2.48
N ALA A 300 -18.73 -21.70 1.69
CA ALA A 300 -17.74 -21.70 0.61
C ALA A 300 -18.48 -21.71 -0.73
N GLU A 301 -18.16 -20.76 -1.59
CA GLU A 301 -18.67 -20.67 -2.95
C GLU A 301 -17.54 -20.35 -3.92
N ASP A 302 -17.71 -20.75 -5.18
CA ASP A 302 -16.73 -20.52 -6.23
C ASP A 302 -17.17 -19.44 -7.25
N SER A 303 -18.28 -18.77 -6.95
CA SER A 303 -18.94 -17.80 -7.82
C SER A 303 -19.72 -16.78 -7.00
N LEU A 304 -19.52 -15.49 -7.30
CA LEU A 304 -20.29 -14.42 -6.70
C LEU A 304 -21.75 -14.46 -7.19
N TYR A 305 -21.95 -14.79 -8.47
CA TYR A 305 -23.28 -15.03 -9.04
C TYR A 305 -24.02 -16.15 -8.30
N LEU A 306 -23.42 -17.34 -8.13
CA LEU A 306 -24.06 -18.45 -7.42
C LEU A 306 -24.36 -18.09 -5.97
N PHE A 307 -23.46 -17.41 -5.28
CA PHE A 307 -23.70 -16.91 -3.93
C PHE A 307 -24.95 -16.00 -3.88
N LYS A 308 -25.04 -15.01 -4.78
CA LYS A 308 -26.20 -14.11 -4.86
C LYS A 308 -27.48 -14.89 -5.16
N GLN A 309 -27.43 -15.84 -6.08
CA GLN A 309 -28.59 -16.65 -6.45
C GLN A 309 -29.04 -17.53 -5.26
N LYS A 310 -28.14 -18.32 -4.66
CA LYS A 310 -28.45 -19.30 -3.61
C LYS A 310 -28.95 -18.66 -2.32
N TYR A 311 -28.34 -17.54 -1.93
CA TYR A 311 -28.54 -16.97 -0.59
C TYR A 311 -29.29 -15.64 -0.61
N LEU A 312 -29.23 -14.88 -1.70
CA LEU A 312 -29.84 -13.55 -1.76
C LEU A 312 -31.07 -13.46 -2.66
N SER A 313 -31.34 -14.45 -3.52
CA SER A 313 -32.49 -14.44 -4.41
C SER A 313 -33.69 -15.21 -3.83
N PRO A 314 -34.87 -14.57 -3.69
CA PRO A 314 -36.11 -15.27 -3.32
C PRO A 314 -36.51 -16.32 -4.36
N GLU A 315 -36.23 -16.06 -5.64
CA GLU A 315 -36.58 -16.95 -6.77
C GLU A 315 -35.89 -18.31 -6.65
N TYR A 316 -34.71 -18.36 -6.02
CA TYR A 316 -33.98 -19.61 -5.86
C TYR A 316 -34.64 -20.57 -4.88
N LYS A 317 -35.30 -20.05 -3.83
CA LYS A 317 -36.10 -20.90 -2.92
C LYS A 317 -37.24 -21.59 -3.67
N GLU A 318 -37.91 -20.86 -4.57
CA GLU A 318 -38.94 -21.44 -5.44
C GLU A 318 -38.35 -22.46 -6.43
N LYS A 319 -37.15 -22.22 -6.95
CA LYS A 319 -36.43 -23.20 -7.79
C LYS A 319 -36.11 -24.49 -7.04
N LEU A 320 -35.62 -24.39 -5.79
CA LEU A 320 -35.33 -25.57 -4.96
C LEU A 320 -36.58 -26.42 -4.70
N GLU A 321 -37.74 -25.80 -4.51
CA GLU A 321 -39.02 -26.52 -4.36
C GLU A 321 -39.44 -27.28 -5.64
N LYS A 322 -39.09 -26.74 -6.81
CA LYS A 322 -39.36 -27.40 -8.11
C LYS A 322 -38.35 -28.50 -8.45
N GLY A 323 -37.21 -28.55 -7.75
CA GLY A 323 -36.10 -29.45 -8.03
C GLY A 323 -35.23 -28.99 -9.21
N PRO A 324 -34.03 -29.57 -9.37
CA PRO A 324 -33.14 -29.24 -10.48
C PRO A 324 -33.76 -29.64 -11.82
N PRO A 325 -33.45 -28.92 -12.92
CA PRO A 325 -33.79 -29.35 -14.27
C PRO A 325 -33.19 -30.74 -14.56
N PRO A 326 -33.77 -31.51 -15.51
CA PRO A 326 -33.20 -32.80 -15.89
C PRO A 326 -31.76 -32.63 -16.40
N PRO A 327 -30.84 -33.55 -16.07
CA PRO A 327 -29.46 -33.50 -16.56
C PRO A 327 -29.42 -33.70 -18.07
N VAL A 328 -28.38 -33.11 -18.68
CA VAL A 328 -28.02 -33.43 -20.05
C VAL A 328 -27.62 -34.90 -20.14
N THR A 329 -28.08 -35.57 -21.18
CA THR A 329 -27.80 -36.99 -21.44
C THR A 329 -26.97 -37.13 -22.72
N LYS A 330 -26.49 -38.35 -22.99
CA LYS A 330 -25.80 -38.68 -24.26
C LYS A 330 -26.65 -38.46 -25.51
N GLU A 331 -27.97 -38.37 -25.39
CA GLU A 331 -28.87 -38.11 -26.52
C GLU A 331 -28.91 -36.61 -26.87
N ASP A 332 -28.61 -35.76 -25.89
CA ASP A 332 -28.58 -34.31 -26.05
C ASP A 332 -27.23 -33.83 -26.65
N LEU A 333 -26.19 -34.66 -26.60
CA LEU A 333 -24.83 -34.34 -27.07
C LEU A 333 -24.37 -35.35 -28.13
N PHE A 334 -23.77 -34.91 -29.23
CA PHE A 334 -23.25 -35.83 -30.28
C PHE A 334 -22.04 -36.68 -29.87
N GLY A 335 -21.57 -36.56 -28.64
CA GLY A 335 -20.52 -37.39 -28.04
C GLY A 335 -20.56 -37.30 -26.52
N ASP A 336 -19.82 -38.18 -25.84
CA ASP A 336 -19.74 -38.18 -24.37
C ASP A 336 -19.22 -36.84 -23.81
N VAL A 337 -18.38 -36.17 -24.59
CA VAL A 337 -17.78 -34.88 -24.25
C VAL A 337 -17.71 -34.02 -25.51
N ILE A 338 -18.24 -32.80 -25.46
CA ILE A 338 -18.14 -31.84 -26.56
C ILE A 338 -17.21 -30.71 -26.15
N SER A 339 -16.09 -30.56 -26.86
CA SER A 339 -15.11 -29.51 -26.60
C SER A 339 -14.91 -28.62 -27.81
N TRP A 340 -14.85 -27.31 -27.59
CA TRP A 340 -14.42 -26.32 -28.56
C TRP A 340 -13.50 -25.29 -27.91
N SER A 341 -12.86 -24.47 -28.73
CA SER A 341 -12.00 -23.37 -28.29
C SER A 341 -12.56 -22.03 -28.76
N ILE A 342 -12.39 -21.01 -27.93
CA ILE A 342 -12.70 -19.62 -28.20
C ILE A 342 -11.46 -18.75 -27.99
N ASP A 343 -11.39 -17.59 -28.65
CA ASP A 343 -10.35 -16.59 -28.39
C ASP A 343 -10.57 -15.92 -27.03
N ALA A 344 -9.52 -15.79 -26.22
CA ALA A 344 -9.59 -15.31 -24.84
C ALA A 344 -9.89 -13.81 -24.73
N LYS A 345 -9.72 -13.03 -25.80
CA LYS A 345 -9.97 -11.58 -25.79
C LYS A 345 -11.35 -11.21 -26.33
N SER A 346 -11.75 -11.85 -27.43
CA SER A 346 -13.01 -11.59 -28.13
C SER A 346 -14.13 -12.55 -27.74
N PHE A 347 -13.79 -13.69 -27.13
CA PHE A 347 -14.70 -14.81 -26.87
C PHE A 347 -15.40 -15.35 -28.13
N PHE A 348 -14.78 -15.14 -29.28
CA PHE A 348 -15.25 -15.68 -30.55
C PHE A 348 -14.81 -17.13 -30.71
N PHE A 349 -15.70 -17.94 -31.28
CA PHE A 349 -15.40 -19.31 -31.66
C PHE A 349 -14.15 -19.37 -32.54
N HIS A 350 -13.21 -20.22 -32.14
CA HIS A 350 -11.95 -20.46 -32.84
C HIS A 350 -11.98 -21.79 -33.58
N LYS A 351 -12.23 -22.89 -32.86
CA LYS A 351 -12.15 -24.25 -33.43
C LYS A 351 -12.92 -25.27 -32.60
N LEU A 352 -13.63 -26.18 -33.28
CA LEU A 352 -14.21 -27.39 -32.68
C LEU A 352 -13.12 -28.45 -32.44
N LEU A 353 -13.04 -28.97 -31.22
CA LEU A 353 -12.02 -29.94 -30.82
C LEU A 353 -12.56 -31.37 -30.85
N THR A 354 -13.80 -31.59 -30.43
CA THR A 354 -14.51 -32.87 -30.62
C THR A 354 -15.15 -32.89 -32.01
N VAL A 355 -14.47 -33.51 -32.98
CA VAL A 355 -14.96 -33.60 -34.36
C VAL A 355 -15.64 -34.96 -34.58
N PRO A 356 -16.88 -35.00 -35.11
CA PRO A 356 -17.53 -36.25 -35.52
C PRO A 356 -16.67 -37.03 -36.54
N GLU A 357 -16.73 -38.36 -36.54
CA GLU A 357 -15.81 -39.20 -37.32
C GLU A 357 -16.11 -39.14 -38.83
N SER A 358 -17.33 -38.73 -39.22
CA SER A 358 -17.74 -38.58 -40.62
C SER A 358 -18.61 -37.36 -40.87
N ALA A 359 -18.71 -36.93 -42.13
CA ALA A 359 -19.61 -35.85 -42.54
C ALA A 359 -21.09 -36.20 -42.30
N GLU A 360 -21.47 -37.47 -42.45
CA GLU A 360 -22.83 -37.95 -42.14
C GLU A 360 -23.15 -37.90 -40.65
N GLU A 361 -22.15 -38.08 -39.78
CA GLU A 361 -22.29 -37.87 -38.34
C GLU A 361 -22.37 -36.39 -37.98
N MET A 362 -21.62 -35.52 -38.68
CA MET A 362 -21.71 -34.07 -38.50
C MET A 362 -23.10 -33.53 -38.84
N GLU A 363 -23.76 -34.03 -39.89
CA GLU A 363 -25.15 -33.65 -40.24
C GLU A 363 -26.16 -34.09 -39.17
N LYS A 364 -25.86 -35.14 -38.40
CA LYS A 364 -26.71 -35.65 -37.31
C LYS A 364 -26.26 -35.16 -35.93
N ALA A 365 -25.14 -34.44 -35.86
CA ALA A 365 -24.56 -33.99 -34.60
C ALA A 365 -25.39 -32.85 -34.03
N HIS A 366 -25.81 -32.98 -32.78
CA HIS A 366 -26.54 -31.96 -32.04
C HIS A 366 -25.83 -31.61 -30.73
N VAL A 367 -25.94 -30.34 -30.33
CA VAL A 367 -25.49 -29.81 -29.03
C VAL A 367 -26.72 -29.25 -28.33
N LEU A 368 -27.23 -29.97 -27.33
CA LEU A 368 -28.49 -29.66 -26.65
C LEU A 368 -29.64 -29.46 -27.66
N GLY A 369 -29.76 -30.38 -28.63
CA GLY A 369 -30.76 -30.30 -29.70
C GLY A 369 -30.48 -29.28 -30.81
N HIS A 370 -29.46 -28.42 -30.68
CA HIS A 370 -29.06 -27.51 -31.75
C HIS A 370 -28.17 -28.23 -32.78
N PRO A 371 -28.41 -28.11 -34.10
CA PRO A 371 -27.52 -28.69 -35.11
C PRO A 371 -26.09 -28.15 -34.96
N ALA A 372 -25.10 -29.04 -34.83
CA ALA A 372 -23.71 -28.68 -34.55
C ALA A 372 -23.12 -27.75 -35.62
N GLU A 373 -23.46 -27.97 -36.89
CA GLU A 373 -23.03 -27.11 -38.00
C GLU A 373 -23.49 -25.66 -37.80
N ALA A 374 -24.77 -25.44 -37.46
CA ALA A 374 -25.31 -24.11 -37.21
C ALA A 374 -24.79 -23.50 -35.89
N PHE A 375 -24.55 -24.34 -34.88
CA PHE A 375 -24.07 -23.93 -33.56
C PHE A 375 -22.65 -23.33 -33.63
N PHE A 376 -21.79 -23.88 -34.48
CA PHE A 376 -20.40 -23.43 -34.67
C PHE A 376 -20.16 -22.59 -35.94
N ALA A 377 -21.21 -22.27 -36.72
CA ALA A 377 -21.09 -21.52 -37.97
C ALA A 377 -20.68 -20.04 -37.77
N GLU A 378 -21.17 -19.40 -36.71
CA GLU A 378 -20.91 -17.98 -36.43
C GLU A 378 -20.04 -17.81 -35.18
N PRO A 379 -19.22 -16.73 -35.10
CA PRO A 379 -18.32 -16.48 -33.98
C PRO A 379 -18.96 -16.54 -32.58
N GLU A 380 -20.24 -16.16 -32.46
CA GLU A 380 -20.94 -16.09 -31.17
C GLU A 380 -22.12 -17.05 -31.06
N SER A 381 -22.39 -17.88 -32.08
CA SER A 381 -23.58 -18.74 -32.08
C SER A 381 -23.57 -19.76 -30.93
N TRP A 382 -22.40 -20.14 -30.44
CA TRP A 382 -22.26 -21.02 -29.28
C TRP A 382 -22.84 -20.44 -27.97
N LYS A 383 -22.93 -19.11 -27.85
CA LYS A 383 -23.48 -18.44 -26.66
C LYS A 383 -24.99 -18.66 -26.49
N LYS A 384 -25.70 -19.15 -27.53
CA LYS A 384 -27.16 -19.33 -27.53
C LYS A 384 -27.66 -20.26 -26.41
N ILE A 385 -26.92 -21.31 -26.07
CA ILE A 385 -27.29 -22.23 -24.98
C ILE A 385 -27.18 -21.58 -23.59
N PHE A 386 -26.41 -20.49 -23.48
CA PHE A 386 -26.29 -19.66 -22.26
C PHE A 386 -27.27 -18.47 -22.27
N SER A 387 -28.28 -18.46 -23.13
CA SER A 387 -29.21 -17.31 -23.27
C SER A 387 -30.15 -17.11 -22.08
N GLU A 388 -30.26 -18.09 -21.17
CA GLU A 388 -30.95 -17.88 -19.90
C GLU A 388 -30.20 -16.86 -19.05
N LYS A 389 -30.93 -15.91 -18.46
CA LYS A 389 -30.33 -14.75 -17.76
C LYS A 389 -29.24 -15.19 -16.78
N GLY A 390 -29.52 -16.21 -15.96
CA GLY A 390 -28.58 -16.72 -14.98
C GLY A 390 -27.36 -17.41 -15.57
N ALA A 391 -27.55 -18.23 -16.60
CA ALA A 391 -26.45 -18.89 -17.31
C ALA A 391 -25.54 -17.86 -17.99
N ASN A 392 -26.09 -16.79 -18.54
CA ASN A 392 -25.32 -15.72 -19.17
C ASN A 392 -24.47 -14.95 -18.15
N GLU A 393 -25.06 -14.55 -17.02
CA GLU A 393 -24.35 -13.84 -15.95
C GLU A 393 -23.19 -14.69 -15.40
N MET A 394 -23.44 -15.99 -15.15
CA MET A 394 -22.42 -16.92 -14.71
C MET A 394 -21.35 -17.19 -15.79
N LEU A 395 -21.72 -17.21 -17.07
CA LEU A 395 -20.77 -17.35 -18.17
C LEU A 395 -19.81 -16.16 -18.20
N HIS A 396 -20.33 -14.94 -18.11
CA HIS A 396 -19.53 -13.72 -18.10
C HIS A 396 -18.54 -13.71 -16.92
N GLU A 397 -19.00 -14.05 -15.71
CA GLU A 397 -18.14 -14.18 -14.53
C GLU A 397 -17.05 -15.25 -14.74
N THR A 398 -17.42 -16.42 -15.25
CA THR A 398 -16.49 -17.54 -15.46
C THR A 398 -15.44 -17.21 -16.53
N LEU A 399 -15.82 -16.56 -17.62
CA LEU A 399 -14.91 -16.12 -18.67
C LEU A 399 -13.95 -15.01 -18.21
N HIS A 400 -14.37 -14.19 -17.25
CA HIS A 400 -13.48 -13.22 -16.62
C HIS A 400 -12.45 -13.93 -15.71
N ASN A 401 -12.93 -14.84 -14.86
CA ASN A 401 -12.11 -15.54 -13.87
C ASN A 401 -11.12 -16.56 -14.47
N ILE A 402 -11.42 -17.18 -15.62
CA ILE A 402 -10.53 -18.16 -16.26
C ILE A 402 -9.18 -17.54 -16.70
N LEU A 403 -9.09 -16.22 -16.77
CA LEU A 403 -7.81 -15.56 -17.03
C LEU A 403 -6.85 -15.61 -15.83
N ALA A 404 -7.40 -15.78 -14.62
CA ALA A 404 -6.63 -15.89 -13.38
C ALA A 404 -6.32 -17.35 -12.99
N VAL A 405 -7.10 -18.31 -13.48
CA VAL A 405 -7.03 -19.73 -13.07
C VAL A 405 -6.95 -20.63 -14.30
N PRO A 406 -6.09 -21.67 -14.33
CA PRO A 406 -5.91 -22.50 -15.52
C PRO A 406 -7.17 -23.29 -15.94
N ARG A 407 -8.05 -23.62 -14.98
CA ARG A 407 -9.23 -24.47 -15.20
C ARG A 407 -10.34 -24.12 -14.22
N LEU A 408 -11.57 -24.03 -14.71
CA LEU A 408 -12.79 -23.84 -13.93
C LEU A 408 -13.82 -24.87 -14.37
N THR A 409 -14.61 -25.40 -13.44
CA THR A 409 -15.68 -26.36 -13.73
C THR A 409 -16.92 -25.96 -12.94
N LYS A 410 -18.06 -25.81 -13.62
CA LYS A 410 -19.32 -25.38 -13.01
C LYS A 410 -20.53 -26.05 -13.66
N CYS A 411 -21.59 -26.25 -12.88
CA CYS A 411 -22.89 -26.67 -13.42
C CYS A 411 -23.67 -25.46 -13.95
N PHE A 412 -24.11 -25.52 -15.21
CA PHE A 412 -24.95 -24.51 -15.84
C PHE A 412 -26.37 -25.04 -16.11
N GLU A 413 -27.38 -24.18 -15.94
CA GLU A 413 -28.73 -24.37 -16.46
C GLU A 413 -28.78 -23.88 -17.92
N LEU A 414 -28.54 -24.77 -18.89
CA LEU A 414 -28.48 -24.43 -20.31
C LEU A 414 -29.80 -24.68 -21.01
N LYS A 415 -30.11 -23.88 -22.04
CA LYS A 415 -31.31 -24.08 -22.87
C LYS A 415 -31.03 -25.04 -24.02
N ASP A 416 -31.93 -25.99 -24.23
CA ASP A 416 -31.99 -26.79 -25.46
C ASP A 416 -32.65 -26.03 -26.61
N ALA A 417 -32.68 -26.64 -27.80
CA ALA A 417 -33.28 -26.05 -29.00
C ALA A 417 -34.79 -25.79 -28.89
N GLU A 418 -35.48 -26.52 -28.03
CA GLU A 418 -36.90 -26.36 -27.70
C GLU A 418 -37.14 -25.30 -26.61
N GLY A 419 -36.08 -24.83 -25.94
CA GLY A 419 -36.11 -23.83 -24.88
C GLY A 419 -36.29 -24.39 -23.46
N ASN A 420 -36.21 -25.71 -23.27
CA ASN A 420 -36.21 -26.32 -21.94
C ASN A 420 -34.83 -26.18 -21.29
N LEU A 421 -34.81 -26.13 -19.96
CA LEU A 421 -33.57 -26.09 -19.20
C LEU A 421 -33.04 -27.51 -18.95
N LYS A 422 -31.73 -27.67 -19.14
CA LYS A 422 -30.95 -28.86 -18.85
C LYS A 422 -29.78 -28.49 -17.96
N ILE A 423 -29.52 -29.26 -16.91
CA ILE A 423 -28.29 -29.07 -16.13
C ILE A 423 -27.12 -29.74 -16.85
N THR A 424 -26.05 -28.98 -17.08
CA THR A 424 -24.87 -29.42 -17.81
C THR A 424 -23.61 -29.02 -17.05
N LEU A 425 -22.64 -29.92 -16.96
CA LEU A 425 -21.33 -29.61 -16.40
C LEU A 425 -20.46 -28.99 -17.49
N VAL A 426 -20.03 -27.75 -17.26
CA VAL A 426 -19.23 -26.97 -18.20
C VAL A 426 -17.87 -26.71 -17.59
N GLU A 427 -16.84 -27.11 -18.32
CA GLU A 427 -15.46 -26.89 -17.97
C GLU A 427 -14.83 -25.87 -18.91
N PHE A 428 -14.14 -24.89 -18.31
CA PHE A 428 -13.34 -23.89 -19.00
C PHE A 428 -11.87 -24.14 -18.69
N GLN A 429 -11.03 -24.14 -19.70
CA GLN A 429 -9.59 -24.34 -19.54
C GLN A 429 -8.83 -23.32 -20.39
N LEU A 430 -7.96 -22.52 -19.77
CA LEU A 430 -7.05 -21.65 -20.49
C LEU A 430 -5.93 -22.49 -21.11
N LEU A 431 -5.78 -22.44 -22.44
CA LEU A 431 -4.77 -23.21 -23.15
C LEU A 431 -3.36 -22.64 -22.91
N GLU A 432 -2.33 -23.47 -23.17
CA GLU A 432 -0.92 -23.10 -22.92
C GLU A 432 -0.48 -21.83 -23.68
N ASP A 433 -1.11 -21.53 -24.81
CA ASP A 433 -0.85 -20.31 -25.59
C ASP A 433 -1.37 -19.03 -24.93
N LYS A 434 -2.22 -19.15 -23.89
CA LYS A 434 -2.92 -18.06 -23.20
C LYS A 434 -3.76 -17.16 -24.11
N GLN A 435 -4.01 -17.60 -25.34
CA GLN A 435 -4.80 -16.90 -26.34
C GLN A 435 -6.15 -17.55 -26.53
N HIS A 436 -6.30 -18.82 -26.17
CA HIS A 436 -7.54 -19.54 -26.35
C HIS A 436 -8.03 -20.19 -25.05
N ILE A 437 -9.35 -20.25 -24.91
CA ILE A 437 -10.05 -20.93 -23.83
C ILE A 437 -10.77 -22.12 -24.44
N GLN A 438 -10.51 -23.32 -23.94
CA GLN A 438 -11.29 -24.50 -24.26
C GLN A 438 -12.53 -24.56 -23.36
N ILE A 439 -13.70 -24.74 -23.97
CA ILE A 439 -14.97 -25.00 -23.30
C ILE A 439 -15.36 -26.44 -23.57
N THR A 440 -15.73 -27.17 -22.52
CA THR A 440 -16.07 -28.59 -22.57
C THR A 440 -17.40 -28.84 -21.87
N LEU A 441 -18.35 -29.44 -22.58
CA LEU A 441 -19.64 -29.89 -22.04
C LEU A 441 -19.59 -31.39 -21.73
N ARG A 442 -20.13 -31.78 -20.58
CA ARG A 442 -20.30 -33.17 -20.16
C ARG A 442 -21.54 -33.36 -19.30
N GLU A 443 -22.02 -34.60 -19.21
CA GLU A 443 -23.07 -35.00 -18.29
C GLU A 443 -22.63 -34.78 -16.83
N PRO A 444 -23.40 -34.06 -16.00
CA PRO A 444 -23.09 -33.89 -14.59
C PRO A 444 -23.35 -35.18 -13.82
N THR A 445 -22.52 -35.47 -12.83
CA THR A 445 -22.75 -36.55 -11.87
C THR A 445 -23.82 -36.16 -10.84
N GLU A 446 -24.36 -37.13 -10.10
CA GLU A 446 -25.30 -36.84 -9.00
C GLU A 446 -24.67 -35.93 -7.92
N GLU A 447 -23.35 -36.04 -7.72
CA GLU A 447 -22.62 -35.19 -6.79
C GLU A 447 -22.53 -33.75 -7.30
N ASP A 448 -22.23 -33.53 -8.58
CA ASP A 448 -22.20 -32.20 -9.19
C ASP A 448 -23.56 -31.49 -9.07
N ILE A 449 -24.66 -32.24 -9.27
CA ILE A 449 -26.03 -31.71 -9.12
C ILE A 449 -26.31 -31.40 -7.66
N ARG A 450 -25.92 -32.29 -6.74
CA ARG A 450 -26.11 -32.09 -5.29
C ARG A 450 -25.39 -30.81 -4.85
N GLU A 451 -24.12 -30.63 -5.19
CA GLU A 451 -23.35 -29.44 -4.81
C GLU A 451 -23.92 -28.14 -5.41
N ALA A 452 -24.42 -28.20 -6.65
CA ALA A 452 -25.03 -27.05 -7.29
C ALA A 452 -26.34 -26.60 -6.61
N TYR A 453 -27.12 -27.55 -6.06
CA TYR A 453 -28.45 -27.30 -5.46
C TYR A 453 -28.51 -27.48 -3.94
N GLU A 454 -27.39 -27.75 -3.27
CA GLU A 454 -27.34 -27.82 -1.82
C GLU A 454 -27.53 -26.43 -1.22
N GLN A 455 -28.56 -26.27 -0.39
CA GLN A 455 -28.80 -25.03 0.32
C GLN A 455 -28.49 -25.21 1.80
N ILE A 456 -27.51 -24.44 2.26
CA ILE A 456 -27.23 -24.26 3.68
C ILE A 456 -28.13 -23.13 4.19
N GLU A 457 -28.84 -23.35 5.29
CA GLU A 457 -29.63 -22.29 5.92
C GLU A 457 -28.69 -21.22 6.51
N VAL A 458 -28.71 -20.03 5.92
CA VAL A 458 -27.91 -18.89 6.38
C VAL A 458 -28.80 -17.95 7.18
N LYS A 459 -28.43 -17.73 8.44
CA LYS A 459 -29.17 -16.82 9.33
C LYS A 459 -28.63 -15.40 9.29
N THR A 460 -27.31 -15.27 9.18
CA THR A 460 -26.58 -14.01 9.23
C THR A 460 -25.33 -14.11 8.36
N ILE A 461 -24.73 -12.99 7.98
CA ILE A 461 -23.42 -12.86 7.33
C ILE A 461 -22.67 -11.77 8.08
N ASP A 462 -21.54 -12.12 8.69
CA ASP A 462 -20.75 -11.23 9.54
C ASP A 462 -19.44 -10.78 8.87
N LEU A 463 -18.90 -11.58 7.94
CA LEU A 463 -17.65 -11.31 7.22
C LEU A 463 -17.70 -11.92 5.82
N LEU A 464 -17.16 -11.20 4.83
CA LEU A 464 -16.95 -11.73 3.49
C LEU A 464 -15.43 -11.82 3.21
N ILE A 465 -14.98 -12.98 2.76
CA ILE A 465 -13.66 -13.22 2.20
C ILE A 465 -13.88 -13.44 0.70
N ILE A 466 -13.25 -12.64 -0.15
CA ILE A 466 -13.49 -12.68 -1.60
C ILE A 466 -12.19 -12.64 -2.38
N ASP A 467 -12.10 -13.44 -3.45
CA ASP A 467 -11.02 -13.30 -4.42
C ASP A 467 -11.15 -11.97 -5.19
N TYR A 468 -10.02 -11.32 -5.39
CA TYR A 468 -9.90 -10.06 -6.11
C TYR A 468 -10.51 -10.12 -7.51
N SER A 469 -10.53 -11.30 -8.16
CA SER A 469 -11.12 -11.45 -9.50
C SER A 469 -12.63 -11.18 -9.56
N PHE A 470 -13.33 -11.18 -8.42
CA PHE A 470 -14.74 -10.82 -8.34
C PHE A 470 -14.99 -9.33 -8.04
N LEU A 471 -13.93 -8.56 -7.80
CA LEU A 471 -14.04 -7.12 -7.58
C LEU A 471 -14.05 -6.37 -8.92
N PRO A 472 -14.78 -5.25 -9.02
CA PRO A 472 -14.68 -4.37 -10.18
C PRO A 472 -13.24 -3.89 -10.41
N GLU A 473 -12.77 -3.94 -11.66
CA GLU A 473 -11.44 -3.43 -12.04
C GLU A 473 -11.32 -1.93 -11.79
N ASP A 474 -12.40 -1.17 -11.99
CA ASP A 474 -12.42 0.29 -11.77
C ASP A 474 -12.62 0.62 -10.28
N PRO A 475 -11.62 1.22 -9.60
CA PRO A 475 -11.73 1.64 -8.20
C PRO A 475 -12.86 2.63 -7.93
N ALA A 476 -13.31 3.38 -8.95
CA ALA A 476 -14.41 4.33 -8.84
C ALA A 476 -15.77 3.62 -8.72
N VAL A 477 -15.89 2.38 -9.19
CA VAL A 477 -17.12 1.57 -9.14
C VAL A 477 -17.15 0.67 -7.90
N LEU A 478 -15.99 0.37 -7.31
CA LEU A 478 -15.84 -0.53 -6.17
C LEU A 478 -16.76 -0.17 -4.98
N ASP A 479 -16.85 1.11 -4.62
CA ASP A 479 -17.71 1.55 -3.51
C ASP A 479 -19.19 1.27 -3.80
N LYS A 480 -19.65 1.61 -5.01
CA LYS A 480 -21.03 1.37 -5.43
C LYS A 480 -21.36 -0.13 -5.50
N TRP A 481 -20.40 -0.94 -5.98
CA TRP A 481 -20.56 -2.39 -6.02
C TRP A 481 -20.72 -2.98 -4.61
N TYR A 482 -19.88 -2.55 -3.67
CA TYR A 482 -19.92 -3.01 -2.28
C TYR A 482 -21.21 -2.56 -1.57
N ASP A 483 -21.62 -1.30 -1.77
CA ASP A 483 -22.87 -0.78 -1.22
C ASP A 483 -24.08 -1.59 -1.72
N ASN A 484 -24.16 -1.87 -3.04
CA ASN A 484 -25.22 -2.69 -3.61
C ASN A 484 -25.24 -4.11 -3.01
N LEU A 485 -24.07 -4.74 -2.84
CA LEU A 485 -23.97 -6.07 -2.23
C LEU A 485 -24.46 -6.06 -0.77
N CYS A 486 -24.08 -5.03 -0.01
CA CYS A 486 -24.54 -4.87 1.37
C CYS A 486 -26.05 -4.62 1.43
N GLU A 487 -26.60 -3.78 0.55
CA GLU A 487 -28.03 -3.55 0.44
C GLU A 487 -28.78 -4.85 0.14
N GLU A 488 -28.31 -5.66 -0.81
CA GLU A 488 -28.88 -6.98 -1.10
C GLU A 488 -28.89 -7.90 0.14
N ILE A 489 -27.77 -7.99 0.86
CA ILE A 489 -27.64 -8.82 2.08
C ILE A 489 -28.55 -8.32 3.22
N ILE A 490 -28.60 -7.00 3.45
CA ILE A 490 -29.43 -6.38 4.49
C ILE A 490 -30.92 -6.54 4.15
N ASN A 491 -31.32 -6.37 2.89
CA ASN A 491 -32.70 -6.54 2.46
C ASN A 491 -33.21 -7.98 2.65
N GLN A 492 -32.32 -8.97 2.60
CA GLN A 492 -32.64 -10.37 2.89
C GLN A 492 -32.61 -10.70 4.38
N GLY A 493 -32.32 -9.72 5.25
CA GLY A 493 -32.24 -9.91 6.70
C GLY A 493 -31.02 -10.69 7.15
N LEU A 494 -30.03 -10.89 6.27
CA LEU A 494 -28.81 -11.63 6.57
C LEU A 494 -27.75 -10.75 7.25
N SER A 495 -27.91 -9.43 7.26
CA SER A 495 -27.08 -8.56 8.10
C SER A 495 -27.89 -7.36 8.58
N SER A 496 -27.46 -6.77 9.69
CA SER A 496 -27.99 -5.50 10.21
C SER A 496 -27.14 -4.29 9.83
N ALA A 497 -25.92 -4.50 9.30
CA ALA A 497 -24.96 -3.45 8.97
C ALA A 497 -24.03 -3.88 7.83
N PRO A 498 -23.33 -2.94 7.17
CA PRO A 498 -22.25 -3.28 6.24
C PRO A 498 -21.19 -4.13 6.92
N MET A 499 -20.76 -5.21 6.27
CA MET A 499 -19.83 -6.20 6.83
C MET A 499 -18.39 -6.00 6.35
N PRO A 500 -17.37 -6.26 7.17
CA PRO A 500 -15.99 -6.22 6.71
C PRO A 500 -15.74 -7.17 5.54
N LEU A 501 -14.78 -6.79 4.68
CA LEU A 501 -14.30 -7.57 3.55
C LEU A 501 -12.81 -7.92 3.74
N ILE A 502 -12.43 -9.18 3.55
CA ILE A 502 -11.04 -9.58 3.38
C ILE A 502 -10.87 -9.98 1.91
N VAL A 503 -9.92 -9.34 1.23
CA VAL A 503 -9.65 -9.62 -0.18
C VAL A 503 -8.45 -10.56 -0.28
N ILE A 504 -8.57 -11.59 -1.10
CA ILE A 504 -7.47 -12.50 -1.44
C ILE A 504 -7.10 -12.36 -2.92
N ALA A 505 -5.83 -12.45 -3.28
CA ALA A 505 -5.39 -12.30 -4.67
C ALA A 505 -4.16 -13.15 -4.98
N GLN A 506 -3.94 -13.43 -6.26
CA GLN A 506 -2.67 -14.01 -6.71
C GLN A 506 -1.56 -12.95 -6.62
N GLU A 507 -0.36 -13.36 -6.16
CA GLU A 507 0.80 -12.45 -6.06
C GLU A 507 1.24 -11.89 -7.42
N THR A 508 0.84 -12.54 -8.52
CA THR A 508 1.15 -12.13 -9.90
C THR A 508 0.14 -11.14 -10.50
N GLN A 509 -0.98 -10.87 -9.83
CA GLN A 509 -1.96 -9.89 -10.30
C GLN A 509 -1.41 -8.47 -10.05
N ASP A 510 -1.59 -7.59 -11.04
CA ASP A 510 -1.23 -6.18 -10.92
C ASP A 510 -2.43 -5.38 -10.42
N PHE A 511 -2.26 -4.59 -9.36
CA PHE A 511 -3.30 -3.74 -8.81
C PHE A 511 -2.69 -2.62 -7.96
N ASP A 512 -3.37 -1.47 -7.91
CA ASP A 512 -3.02 -0.39 -6.98
C ASP A 512 -3.52 -0.76 -5.57
N ILE A 513 -2.63 -1.14 -4.65
CA ILE A 513 -2.97 -1.44 -3.24
C ILE A 513 -3.80 -0.31 -2.61
N LEU A 514 -3.55 0.95 -3.00
CA LEU A 514 -4.29 2.08 -2.45
C LEU A 514 -5.75 2.17 -2.95
N SER A 515 -6.06 1.57 -4.10
CA SER A 515 -7.46 1.44 -4.53
C SER A 515 -8.28 0.62 -3.53
N LEU A 516 -7.63 -0.31 -2.83
CA LEU A 516 -8.21 -1.16 -1.79
C LEU A 516 -8.13 -0.53 -0.38
N SER A 517 -7.70 0.73 -0.24
CA SER A 517 -7.62 1.43 1.05
C SER A 517 -8.98 1.89 1.60
N LYS A 518 -10.04 1.14 1.31
CA LYS A 518 -11.42 1.43 1.71
C LYS A 518 -11.67 0.92 3.12
N ASN A 519 -12.46 1.65 3.92
CA ASN A 519 -12.70 1.29 5.32
C ASN A 519 -13.33 -0.11 5.46
N TYR A 520 -14.20 -0.51 4.53
CA TYR A 520 -14.83 -1.83 4.54
C TYR A 520 -13.88 -2.97 4.15
N ILE A 521 -12.80 -2.72 3.41
CA ILE A 521 -11.80 -3.75 3.06
C ILE A 521 -10.85 -3.96 4.23
N PHE A 522 -11.25 -4.74 5.22
CA PHE A 522 -10.48 -4.97 6.44
C PHE A 522 -9.04 -5.44 6.18
N SER A 523 -8.84 -6.42 5.28
CA SER A 523 -7.51 -6.95 4.98
C SER A 523 -7.36 -7.32 3.51
N PHE A 524 -6.10 -7.44 3.09
CA PHE A 524 -5.73 -7.88 1.76
C PHE A 524 -4.55 -8.87 1.86
N ILE A 525 -4.71 -10.07 1.30
CA ILE A 525 -3.80 -11.20 1.49
C ILE A 525 -3.46 -11.85 0.15
N PHE A 526 -2.18 -12.13 -0.08
CA PHE A 526 -1.75 -12.88 -1.26
C PHE A 526 -1.85 -14.39 -1.09
N LYS A 527 -2.19 -15.08 -2.18
CA LYS A 527 -2.12 -16.54 -2.32
C LYS A 527 -0.67 -17.00 -2.54
N PRO A 528 -0.25 -18.16 -2.00
CA PRO A 528 -1.02 -19.05 -1.13
C PRO A 528 -1.27 -18.41 0.25
N VAL A 529 -2.52 -18.50 0.72
CA VAL A 529 -2.95 -17.84 1.96
C VAL A 529 -2.24 -18.49 3.15
N TYR A 530 -1.55 -17.68 3.94
CA TYR A 530 -0.96 -18.14 5.19
C TYR A 530 -2.04 -18.22 6.28
N THR A 531 -2.40 -19.44 6.71
CA THR A 531 -3.50 -19.70 7.66
C THR A 531 -3.45 -18.80 8.89
N ARG A 532 -2.31 -18.75 9.60
CA ARG A 532 -2.16 -17.90 10.79
C ARG A 532 -2.48 -16.42 10.53
N ARG A 533 -2.18 -15.92 9.33
CA ARG A 533 -2.50 -14.54 8.95
C ARG A 533 -3.99 -14.36 8.71
N LEU A 534 -4.62 -15.27 7.96
CA LEU A 534 -6.06 -15.24 7.74
C LEU A 534 -6.83 -15.29 9.05
N LEU A 535 -6.48 -16.23 9.95
CA LEU A 535 -7.14 -16.40 11.24
C LEU A 535 -7.00 -15.17 12.15
N PHE A 536 -5.83 -14.53 12.14
CA PHE A 536 -5.62 -13.25 12.83
C PHE A 536 -6.52 -12.15 12.28
N ASP A 537 -6.62 -12.02 10.96
CA ASP A 537 -7.46 -10.99 10.33
C ASP A 537 -8.95 -11.24 10.58
N ILE A 538 -9.42 -12.50 10.48
CA ILE A 538 -10.80 -12.89 10.82
C ILE A 538 -11.10 -12.53 12.27
N SER A 539 -10.23 -12.94 13.20
CA SER A 539 -10.45 -12.70 14.62
C SER A 539 -10.48 -11.21 14.96
N THR A 540 -9.65 -10.41 14.31
CA THR A 540 -9.60 -8.98 14.55
C THR A 540 -10.79 -8.26 13.90
N ALA A 541 -11.18 -8.65 12.68
CA ALA A 541 -12.33 -8.08 11.97
C ALA A 541 -13.66 -8.33 12.70
N LEU A 542 -13.80 -9.52 13.29
CA LEU A 542 -15.01 -9.97 13.98
C LEU A 542 -14.93 -9.79 15.51
N ASN A 543 -13.81 -9.27 16.03
CA ASN A 543 -13.54 -9.16 17.47
C ASN A 543 -13.74 -10.49 18.23
N LEU A 544 -13.23 -11.58 17.67
CA LEU A 544 -13.33 -12.93 18.24
C LEU A 544 -12.16 -13.23 19.17
N GLN A 545 -12.47 -13.76 20.35
CA GLN A 545 -11.48 -14.18 21.34
C GLN A 545 -11.17 -15.68 21.28
N TYR A 546 -12.03 -16.49 20.64
CA TYR A 546 -11.94 -17.95 20.65
C TYR A 546 -11.11 -18.51 19.48
N THR A 547 -9.88 -18.03 19.40
CA THR A 547 -8.84 -18.57 18.53
C THR A 547 -7.48 -18.26 19.12
N LEU A 548 -6.49 -19.13 18.88
CA LEU A 548 -5.10 -18.88 19.26
C LEU A 548 -4.51 -17.63 18.59
N TYR A 549 -5.09 -17.20 17.47
CA TYR A 549 -4.54 -16.13 16.64
C TYR A 549 -5.19 -14.77 16.88
N ASN A 550 -5.82 -14.54 18.03
CA ASN A 550 -6.37 -13.24 18.37
C ASN A 550 -5.29 -12.21 18.74
N PHE A 551 -5.62 -10.92 18.64
CA PHE A 551 -4.70 -9.80 18.85
C PHE A 551 -3.94 -9.86 20.19
N ASP A 552 -4.62 -10.24 21.27
CA ASP A 552 -4.05 -10.27 22.62
C ASP A 552 -3.15 -11.49 22.87
N ASN A 553 -3.20 -12.52 22.02
CA ASN A 553 -2.35 -13.71 22.12
C ASN A 553 -1.15 -13.71 21.17
N ILE A 554 -1.11 -12.79 20.18
CA ILE A 554 0.05 -12.68 19.29
C ILE A 554 1.29 -12.21 20.07
N GLY A 555 2.39 -12.92 19.89
CA GLY A 555 3.69 -12.49 20.39
C GLY A 555 4.25 -11.34 19.56
N TRP A 556 4.30 -10.16 20.17
CA TRP A 556 4.89 -8.95 19.60
C TRP A 556 6.36 -8.83 20.03
N LYS A 557 7.30 -8.89 19.08
CA LYS A 557 8.73 -8.72 19.39
C LYS A 557 9.02 -7.24 19.62
N GLU A 558 9.48 -6.89 20.81
CA GLU A 558 9.98 -5.54 21.09
C GLU A 558 11.24 -5.25 20.27
N THR A 559 11.31 -4.04 19.71
CA THR A 559 12.40 -3.61 18.83
C THR A 559 12.53 -2.09 18.84
N SER A 560 13.58 -1.58 18.20
CA SER A 560 13.78 -0.14 17.99
C SER A 560 14.28 0.12 16.57
N LEU A 561 13.52 -0.34 15.57
CA LEU A 561 13.87 -0.14 14.17
C LEU A 561 13.45 1.24 13.72
N GLU A 562 14.33 1.91 12.97
CA GLU A 562 13.97 3.13 12.28
C GLU A 562 13.06 2.79 11.09
N THR A 563 11.97 3.55 10.94
CA THR A 563 11.05 3.41 9.80
C THR A 563 10.67 4.76 9.22
N TYR A 564 10.24 4.77 7.97
CA TYR A 564 9.73 5.92 7.27
C TYR A 564 8.28 5.66 6.87
N ILE A 565 7.38 6.49 7.39
CA ILE A 565 5.94 6.37 7.14
C ILE A 565 5.60 7.33 6.01
N ALA A 566 5.24 6.79 4.86
CA ALA A 566 5.12 7.50 3.61
C ALA A 566 3.67 7.79 3.21
N LYS A 567 3.51 8.82 2.36
CA LYS A 567 2.26 9.25 1.74
C LYS A 567 2.55 9.70 0.31
N LYS A 568 1.65 9.38 -0.63
CA LYS A 568 1.75 9.85 -2.01
C LYS A 568 1.67 11.38 -2.09
N ALA A 569 2.47 11.96 -2.98
CA ALA A 569 2.47 13.37 -3.36
C ALA A 569 2.77 13.48 -4.85
N LYS A 570 2.22 14.48 -5.53
CA LYS A 570 2.51 14.69 -6.95
C LYS A 570 3.82 15.46 -7.09
N LEU A 571 4.75 14.97 -7.91
CA LEU A 571 5.99 15.68 -8.23
C LEU A 571 5.70 16.64 -9.40
N GLU A 572 5.87 17.94 -9.19
CA GLU A 572 5.55 18.95 -10.20
C GLU A 572 6.80 19.53 -10.86
N LYS A 573 7.85 19.76 -10.07
CA LYS A 573 9.10 20.33 -10.58
C LYS A 573 10.29 19.72 -9.90
N ILE A 574 11.38 19.61 -10.65
CA ILE A 574 12.64 19.13 -10.13
C ILE A 574 13.81 19.98 -10.57
N SER A 575 14.80 20.09 -9.69
CA SER A 575 16.05 20.81 -9.92
C SER A 575 17.21 20.09 -9.24
N GLU A 576 18.43 20.57 -9.44
CA GLU A 576 19.63 19.96 -8.83
C GLU A 576 19.69 20.12 -7.30
N PHE A 577 18.96 21.06 -6.71
CA PHE A 577 19.05 21.36 -5.27
C PHE A 577 17.71 21.22 -4.54
N GLY A 578 16.61 20.97 -5.25
CA GLY A 578 15.28 20.98 -4.67
C GLY A 578 14.19 20.48 -5.62
N ALA A 579 12.99 20.34 -5.09
CA ALA A 579 11.80 19.92 -5.83
C ALA A 579 10.57 20.73 -5.41
N GLN A 580 9.57 20.75 -6.26
CA GLN A 580 8.21 21.20 -5.93
C GLN A 580 7.29 19.99 -5.98
N ILE A 581 6.54 19.79 -4.90
CA ILE A 581 5.52 18.74 -4.83
C ILE A 581 4.17 19.34 -4.48
N PHE A 582 3.09 18.66 -4.87
CA PHE A 582 1.74 19.00 -4.50
C PHE A 582 1.18 17.99 -3.48
N THR A 583 0.62 18.51 -2.39
CA THR A 583 0.06 17.72 -1.28
C THR A 583 -1.32 18.24 -0.85
N ASP A 584 -2.10 17.39 -0.18
CA ASP A 584 -3.41 17.76 0.39
C ASP A 584 -3.30 18.75 1.56
N LYS A 585 -2.16 18.75 2.26
CA LYS A 585 -1.89 19.55 3.46
C LYS A 585 -0.51 20.21 3.39
N PRO A 586 -0.33 21.39 4.01
CA PRO A 586 0.97 22.04 4.03
C PRO A 586 1.93 21.23 4.90
N ILE A 587 3.21 21.22 4.53
CA ILE A 587 4.26 20.56 5.32
C ILE A 587 4.94 21.60 6.21
N LYS A 588 5.17 21.29 7.48
CA LYS A 588 5.84 22.19 8.42
C LYS A 588 7.20 22.63 7.87
N ILE A 589 7.39 23.94 7.70
CA ILE A 589 8.65 24.52 7.20
C ILE A 589 9.82 24.08 8.08
N GLY A 590 10.94 23.73 7.44
CA GLY A 590 12.18 23.28 8.08
C GLY A 590 12.13 21.85 8.62
N SER A 591 10.96 21.18 8.63
CA SER A 591 10.87 19.79 9.09
C SER A 591 11.57 18.85 8.10
N PRO A 592 12.31 17.83 8.58
CA PRO A 592 12.91 16.84 7.70
C PRO A 592 11.82 15.92 7.14
N ILE A 593 11.79 15.81 5.82
CA ILE A 593 11.01 14.81 5.10
C ILE A 593 11.94 13.98 4.23
N TYR A 594 11.51 12.77 3.88
CA TYR A 594 12.27 11.90 2.98
C TYR A 594 11.40 11.55 1.78
N ILE A 595 11.94 11.76 0.58
CA ILE A 595 11.26 11.55 -0.68
C ILE A 595 11.71 10.20 -1.25
N HIS A 596 10.74 9.38 -1.66
CA HIS A 596 10.90 8.04 -2.24
C HIS A 596 10.22 7.97 -3.61
N GLY A 597 10.58 6.96 -4.39
CA GLY A 597 9.99 6.69 -5.71
C GLY A 597 10.55 7.59 -6.82
N SER A 598 10.24 7.24 -8.07
CA SER A 598 10.72 7.94 -9.27
C SER A 598 12.24 8.13 -9.23
N ILE A 599 12.75 9.32 -9.54
CA ILE A 599 14.18 9.60 -9.61
C ILE A 599 14.90 9.38 -8.27
N PHE A 600 14.17 9.46 -7.14
CA PHE A 600 14.73 9.39 -5.79
C PHE A 600 15.11 7.97 -5.36
N GLU A 601 14.68 6.94 -6.08
CA GLU A 601 15.14 5.56 -5.89
C GLU A 601 16.64 5.41 -6.12
N ASN A 602 17.22 6.30 -6.94
CA ASN A 602 18.66 6.35 -7.22
C ASN A 602 19.47 7.09 -6.14
N ALA A 603 18.81 7.67 -5.13
CA ALA A 603 19.50 8.27 -4.00
C ALA A 603 20.07 7.17 -3.08
N PRO A 604 21.19 7.42 -2.37
CA PRO A 604 21.70 6.45 -1.41
C PRO A 604 20.70 6.10 -0.32
N GLY A 605 20.36 4.81 -0.22
CA GLY A 605 19.30 4.34 0.66
C GLY A 605 17.89 4.43 0.07
N GLN A 606 17.77 4.66 -1.23
CA GLN A 606 16.52 4.75 -2.01
C GLN A 606 15.58 5.87 -1.54
N ASN A 607 16.13 6.88 -0.86
CA ASN A 607 15.39 8.05 -0.43
C ASN A 607 16.29 9.28 -0.35
N LEU A 608 15.68 10.45 -0.53
CA LEU A 608 16.37 11.73 -0.40
C LEU A 608 15.77 12.55 0.74
N CYS A 609 16.59 12.96 1.70
CA CYS A 609 16.16 13.91 2.73
C CYS A 609 15.97 15.30 2.10
N ALA A 610 14.86 15.95 2.40
CA ALA A 610 14.56 17.31 1.98
C ALA A 610 13.89 18.11 3.11
N ARG A 611 13.86 19.44 2.96
CA ARG A 611 13.23 20.37 3.88
C ARG A 611 12.26 21.28 3.14
N PRO A 612 10.98 21.35 3.57
CA PRO A 612 10.07 22.37 3.06
C PRO A 612 10.58 23.74 3.46
N ILE A 613 10.75 24.61 2.48
CA ILE A 613 11.16 26.01 2.69
C ILE A 613 9.98 26.96 2.54
N ASN A 614 8.93 26.55 1.82
CA ASN A 614 7.71 27.33 1.63
C ASN A 614 6.53 26.41 1.28
N ASN A 615 5.32 26.86 1.57
CA ASN A 615 4.07 26.25 1.12
C ASN A 615 3.18 27.35 0.52
N ARG A 616 2.61 27.09 -0.65
CA ARG A 616 1.60 27.96 -1.26
C ARG A 616 0.33 27.18 -1.47
N GLU A 617 -0.81 27.75 -1.09
CA GLU A 617 -2.10 27.16 -1.44
C GLU A 617 -2.26 27.20 -2.96
N ALA A 618 -2.83 26.13 -3.52
CA ALA A 618 -3.05 26.05 -4.96
C ALA A 618 -4.12 27.04 -5.40
N GLU A 619 -3.93 27.65 -6.56
CA GLU A 619 -4.90 28.60 -7.14
C GLU A 619 -5.98 27.86 -7.95
N GLY A 620 -7.20 28.38 -7.93
CA GLY A 620 -8.33 27.84 -8.70
C GLY A 620 -9.11 26.73 -7.98
N ASP A 621 -9.64 25.77 -8.75
CA ASP A 621 -10.50 24.68 -8.24
C ASP A 621 -9.70 23.53 -7.59
N GLN A 622 -8.38 23.52 -7.71
CA GLN A 622 -7.53 22.50 -7.11
C GLN A 622 -7.35 22.75 -5.62
N LYS A 623 -7.90 21.86 -4.79
CA LYS A 623 -7.65 21.87 -3.34
C LYS A 623 -6.31 21.24 -3.02
N GLY A 624 -5.36 22.01 -2.49
CA GLY A 624 -4.08 21.50 -2.02
C GLY A 624 -3.02 22.58 -1.85
N TYR A 625 -1.77 22.14 -1.67
CA TYR A 625 -0.63 23.01 -1.42
C TYR A 625 0.55 22.61 -2.31
N HIS A 626 1.17 23.62 -2.94
CA HIS A 626 2.49 23.51 -3.54
C HIS A 626 3.55 23.67 -2.44
N CYS A 627 4.27 22.59 -2.16
CA CYS A 627 5.37 22.56 -1.20
C CYS A 627 6.71 22.64 -1.91
N PHE A 628 7.50 23.65 -1.56
CA PHE A 628 8.83 23.87 -2.13
C PHE A 628 9.87 23.27 -1.21
N LEU A 629 10.68 22.36 -1.74
CA LEU A 629 11.61 21.52 -1.00
C LEU A 629 13.04 21.84 -1.36
N LEU A 630 13.91 21.94 -0.35
CA LEU A 630 15.36 22.02 -0.49
C LEU A 630 15.98 20.66 -0.11
N TYR A 631 16.81 20.09 -0.98
CA TYR A 631 17.49 18.82 -0.70
C TYR A 631 18.54 18.99 0.37
N PHE A 632 18.55 18.07 1.34
CA PHE A 632 19.42 18.08 2.50
C PHE A 632 20.55 17.06 2.34
N GLY A 633 21.81 17.52 2.25
CA GLY A 633 22.94 16.58 2.19
C GLY A 633 23.03 15.78 0.90
N ILE A 634 22.67 16.36 -0.24
CA ILE A 634 22.80 15.72 -1.55
C ILE A 634 24.23 15.25 -1.80
N ASP A 635 24.40 14.01 -2.24
CA ASP A 635 25.71 13.46 -2.62
C ASP A 635 26.02 13.63 -4.10
N GLU A 636 27.31 13.48 -4.42
CA GLU A 636 27.82 13.70 -5.77
C GLU A 636 27.23 12.68 -6.77
N MET A 637 27.02 11.44 -6.33
CA MET A 637 26.45 10.39 -7.16
C MET A 637 25.02 10.76 -7.59
N PHE A 638 24.15 11.06 -6.63
CA PHE A 638 22.78 11.45 -6.91
C PHE A 638 22.72 12.76 -7.70
N LEU A 639 23.55 13.76 -7.36
CA LEU A 639 23.61 15.03 -8.10
C LEU A 639 23.96 14.82 -9.58
N LYS A 640 24.95 13.96 -9.89
CA LYS A 640 25.29 13.61 -11.28
C LYS A 640 24.14 12.91 -11.98
N PHE A 641 23.47 12.00 -11.29
CA PHE A 641 22.28 11.32 -11.80
C PHE A 641 21.17 12.32 -12.13
N THR A 642 20.78 13.18 -11.18
CA THR A 642 19.74 14.21 -11.37
C THR A 642 20.07 15.13 -12.54
N ARG A 643 21.34 15.54 -12.71
CA ARG A 643 21.80 16.36 -13.84
C ARG A 643 21.57 15.68 -15.18
N ASN A 644 21.95 14.42 -15.30
CA ASN A 644 21.76 13.66 -16.54
C ASN A 644 20.27 13.45 -16.82
N TRP A 645 19.51 13.07 -15.79
CA TRP A 645 18.08 12.85 -15.90
C TRP A 645 17.33 14.11 -16.35
N ILE A 646 17.63 15.28 -15.78
CA ILE A 646 17.04 16.57 -16.19
C ILE A 646 17.36 16.86 -17.65
N ARG A 647 18.61 16.62 -18.09
CA ARG A 647 19.02 16.85 -19.49
C ARG A 647 18.31 15.93 -20.47
N GLU A 648 18.16 14.66 -20.12
CA GLU A 648 17.47 13.65 -20.94
C GLU A 648 15.99 13.98 -21.10
N ARG A 649 15.31 14.32 -20.00
CA ARG A 649 13.91 14.80 -20.02
C ARG A 649 13.75 16.08 -20.82
N TYR A 650 14.65 17.05 -20.65
CA TYR A 650 14.63 18.28 -21.42
C TYR A 650 14.80 18.03 -22.92
N ALA A 651 15.72 17.14 -23.31
CA ALA A 651 15.90 16.74 -24.70
C ALA A 651 14.62 16.07 -25.25
N ALA A 652 14.07 15.09 -24.53
CA ALA A 652 12.83 14.40 -24.93
C ALA A 652 11.65 15.35 -25.09
N SER A 653 11.54 16.38 -24.24
CA SER A 653 10.46 17.39 -24.33
C SER A 653 10.53 18.29 -25.57
N LYS A 654 11.67 18.31 -26.28
CA LYS A 654 11.85 19.07 -27.53
C LYS A 654 11.62 18.26 -28.80
N ASP A 655 11.62 16.93 -28.69
CA ASP A 655 11.40 16.01 -29.81
C ASP A 655 9.91 15.68 -30.05
N ILE A 656 9.01 16.27 -29.24
CA ILE A 656 7.55 16.28 -29.36
C ILE A 656 7.11 17.62 -29.94
#